data_AF-A0A0C2ZYA5-F1
#
_entry.id   AF-A0A0C2ZYA5-F1
#
_cell.length_a   1.000
_cell.length_b   1.000
_cell.length_c   1.000
_cell.angle_alpha   90.00
_cell.angle_beta   90.00
_cell.angle_gamma   90.00
#
_symmetry.space_group_name_H-M   'P 1'
#
loop_
_entity.id
_entity.type
_entity.pdbx_description
1 polymer ?
#
loop_
_entity_poly.entity_id
_entity_poly.type
_entity_poly.pdbx_seq_one_letter_code
_entity_poly.pdbx_strand_id
1 'polypeptide(L)'
;MTQKAYWGHVHWGREWLQDLLSRNDTTNLSEEDLALFNDPAFKNAFDDIPNHLSAQVLAWYLSWSGFRKNLGRSTIEGIHTAFKKLWEQVIGSVLQPKHNTKRQRKSSGLPARNWTGVALKGSIKNKLSADGVDRDHSLAMKKEHMDKILTWAKSDCPEIGSALHFIYVVLANMPISNVHISDDVKKQVTKRLKFLAFASMAWIIWTRCCELVKLKRRDIQMDTERIDSILVKYMRGEQDALTIDDMDEYCEIHLQHRKGWQKKEDKSFRGIDLHVNHYKILPRPDLTSCDTFFWLSIWIRWVEYVHLGRPMEAEDFVFPAMGANGVVQPGEPLTQDNVQKMLSEATAGSSIEGKYSTHCFCRGGVQHWFIRAPNDEKWPMDVVRFWGGWAEGEQLNTLMHYLLDELHAYEHDYSGALHRVPLKNNPSLAGDRALYAPALRKELASFQTSVLGDIKDVRGALTNLDAKVSRIEDMLQCLTEAVTVSNHIGLRHFSFSCAPTQVFITQLSPAASTTSNASSPLDLMSCKPVIPNVPPRNCSYKMPRGKAWKEVVRHWQEGAPELNLHVPLKDWPYEYTRGQNHGLHSKYNQQRIIATEFLDQYGSNEAAFTAAYNTSLKGIKALLEAIKAARQKRGDMEIRRRHSE
;
A
#
# COMPACT_ATOMS: atom_id res chain seq x y z
N MET A 1 32.18 -5.46 -22.95
CA MET A 1 32.03 -5.37 -24.43
C MET A 1 33.36 -4.88 -25.02
N THR A 2 33.88 -5.55 -26.04
CA THR A 2 35.17 -5.23 -26.69
C THR A 2 35.02 -4.06 -27.68
N GLN A 3 36.11 -3.32 -27.95
CA GLN A 3 36.11 -2.15 -28.86
C GLN A 3 35.62 -2.50 -30.27
N LYS A 4 35.84 -3.74 -30.72
CA LYS A 4 35.35 -4.30 -31.99
C LYS A 4 33.82 -4.37 -32.06
N ALA A 5 33.14 -4.68 -30.96
CA ALA A 5 31.67 -4.74 -30.89
C ALA A 5 31.03 -3.35 -30.99
N TYR A 6 31.68 -2.33 -30.40
CA TYR A 6 31.23 -0.94 -30.49
C TYR A 6 31.25 -0.43 -31.93
N TRP A 7 32.34 -0.67 -32.67
CA TRP A 7 32.45 -0.26 -34.08
C TRP A 7 31.46 -0.99 -34.98
N GLY A 8 31.16 -2.27 -34.71
CA GLY A 8 30.12 -3.01 -35.41
C GLY A 8 28.74 -2.36 -35.33
N HIS A 9 28.35 -1.88 -34.14
CA HIS A 9 27.07 -1.19 -33.97
C HIS A 9 26.98 0.14 -34.73
N VAL A 10 28.07 0.91 -34.78
CA VAL A 10 28.12 2.17 -35.56
C VAL A 10 28.06 1.86 -37.06
N HIS A 11 28.80 0.85 -37.52
CA HIS A 11 28.78 0.41 -38.93
C HIS A 11 27.37 0.03 -39.40
N TRP A 12 26.67 -0.82 -38.65
CA TRP A 12 25.30 -1.22 -38.99
C TRP A 12 24.30 -0.07 -38.95
N GLY A 13 24.54 0.96 -38.13
CA GLY A 13 23.74 2.18 -38.15
C GLY A 13 23.95 3.00 -39.42
N ARG A 14 25.21 3.12 -39.88
CA ARG A 14 25.56 3.81 -41.14
C ARG A 14 24.99 3.08 -42.35
N GLU A 15 25.10 1.76 -42.41
CA GLU A 15 24.49 0.96 -43.49
C GLU A 15 22.97 1.12 -43.54
N TRP A 16 22.32 1.14 -42.37
CA TRP A 16 20.87 1.39 -42.31
C TRP A 16 20.49 2.76 -42.87
N LEU A 17 21.27 3.80 -42.55
CA LEU A 17 21.01 5.15 -43.06
C LEU A 17 21.20 5.20 -44.59
N GLN A 18 22.19 4.50 -45.14
CA GLN A 18 22.42 4.42 -46.59
C GLN A 18 21.33 3.62 -47.31
N ASP A 19 20.87 2.50 -46.73
CA ASP A 19 19.72 1.73 -47.25
C ASP A 19 18.44 2.56 -47.22
N LEU A 20 18.23 3.37 -46.17
CA LEU A 20 17.10 4.27 -46.05
C LEU A 20 17.11 5.38 -47.13
N LEU A 21 18.28 5.96 -47.41
CA LEU A 21 18.46 6.94 -48.49
C LEU A 21 18.24 6.34 -49.89
N SER A 22 18.58 5.07 -50.07
CA SER A 22 18.48 4.38 -51.36
C SER A 22 17.06 3.98 -51.74
N ARG A 23 16.14 3.90 -50.75
CA ARG A 23 14.79 3.36 -50.96
C ARG A 23 13.77 4.35 -51.50
N ASN A 24 14.03 5.66 -51.47
CA ASN A 24 13.19 6.74 -52.05
C ASN A 24 11.65 6.63 -51.77
N ASP A 25 11.23 5.89 -50.74
CA ASP A 25 9.82 5.60 -50.50
C ASP A 25 9.25 6.60 -49.50
N THR A 26 8.95 7.80 -50.00
CA THR A 26 8.41 8.93 -49.22
C THR A 26 6.89 8.87 -49.06
N THR A 27 6.24 7.80 -49.52
CA THR A 27 4.77 7.71 -49.70
C THR A 27 3.97 7.61 -48.40
N ASN A 28 4.61 7.29 -47.27
CA ASN A 28 3.96 7.09 -45.96
C ASN A 28 4.56 7.94 -44.81
N LEU A 29 5.34 8.97 -45.13
CA LEU A 29 5.97 9.84 -44.13
C LEU A 29 5.06 11.04 -43.79
N SER A 30 5.05 11.47 -42.53
CA SER A 30 4.35 12.69 -42.13
C SER A 30 5.03 13.94 -42.73
N GLU A 31 4.32 15.07 -42.81
CA GLU A 31 4.90 16.34 -43.30
C GLU A 31 6.18 16.76 -42.53
N GLU A 32 6.24 16.47 -41.23
CA GLU A 32 7.41 16.72 -40.39
C GLU A 32 8.59 15.78 -40.72
N ASP A 33 8.31 14.52 -41.06
CA ASP A 33 9.33 13.52 -41.43
C ASP A 33 9.88 13.73 -42.84
N LEU A 34 9.05 14.26 -43.76
CA LEU A 34 9.46 14.67 -45.11
C LEU A 34 10.41 15.88 -45.08
N ALA A 35 10.13 16.86 -44.21
CA ALA A 35 11.01 18.01 -44.01
C ALA A 35 12.40 17.58 -43.49
N LEU A 36 12.45 16.53 -42.66
CA LEU A 36 13.69 15.95 -42.15
C LEU A 36 14.51 15.22 -43.24
N PHE A 37 13.83 14.47 -44.10
CA PHE A 37 14.46 13.70 -45.18
C PHE A 37 15.08 14.60 -46.26
N ASN A 38 14.49 15.78 -46.47
CA ASN A 38 14.95 16.78 -47.43
C ASN A 38 16.09 17.66 -46.90
N ASP A 39 16.46 17.55 -45.62
CA ASP A 39 17.58 18.31 -45.05
C ASP A 39 18.93 17.72 -45.54
N PRO A 40 19.82 18.52 -46.14
CA PRO A 40 21.14 18.07 -46.61
C PRO A 40 22.02 17.43 -45.53
N ALA A 41 21.76 17.71 -44.25
CA ALA A 41 22.48 17.12 -43.11
C ALA A 41 22.01 15.70 -42.77
N PHE A 42 20.86 15.25 -43.27
CA PHE A 42 20.28 13.94 -42.95
C PHE A 42 21.20 12.79 -43.36
N LYS A 43 21.81 12.87 -44.55
CA LYS A 43 22.75 11.86 -45.06
C LYS A 43 24.01 11.68 -44.20
N ASN A 44 24.36 12.72 -43.43
CA ASN A 44 25.57 12.79 -42.62
C ASN A 44 25.26 12.65 -41.12
N ALA A 45 24.03 12.23 -40.76
CA ALA A 45 23.57 12.21 -39.36
C ALA A 45 24.35 11.22 -38.47
N PHE A 46 25.01 10.21 -39.04
CA PHE A 46 25.83 9.20 -38.34
C PHE A 46 27.33 9.33 -38.60
N ASP A 47 27.77 10.49 -39.08
CA ASP A 47 29.19 10.81 -39.20
C ASP A 47 29.87 10.93 -37.82
N ASP A 48 31.20 10.99 -37.85
CA ASP A 48 32.03 11.09 -36.65
C ASP A 48 31.74 12.40 -35.87
N ILE A 49 31.36 13.47 -36.59
CA ILE A 49 30.89 14.73 -36.00
C ILE A 49 29.36 14.75 -36.08
N PRO A 50 28.64 14.79 -34.94
CA PRO A 50 27.20 14.84 -34.97
C PRO A 50 26.69 16.20 -35.46
N ASN A 51 25.61 16.19 -36.22
CA ASN A 51 24.89 17.39 -36.67
C ASN A 51 23.56 17.56 -35.91
N HIS A 52 22.75 18.55 -36.29
CA HIS A 52 21.49 18.87 -35.60
C HIS A 52 20.44 17.76 -35.71
N LEU A 53 20.56 16.86 -36.69
CA LEU A 53 19.65 15.74 -36.93
C LEU A 53 20.11 14.42 -36.30
N SER A 54 21.38 14.30 -35.92
CA SER A 54 21.98 13.06 -35.38
C SER A 54 21.17 12.43 -34.24
N ALA A 55 20.62 13.24 -33.32
CA ALA A 55 19.80 12.73 -32.22
C ALA A 55 18.48 12.09 -32.70
N GLN A 56 17.84 12.73 -33.67
CA GLN A 56 16.54 12.33 -34.20
C GLN A 56 16.66 11.10 -35.10
N VAL A 57 17.70 11.06 -35.95
CA VAL A 57 18.01 9.90 -36.79
C VAL A 57 18.43 8.69 -35.94
N LEU A 58 19.17 8.90 -34.84
CA LEU A 58 19.48 7.83 -33.89
C LEU A 58 18.22 7.28 -33.21
N ALA A 59 17.27 8.16 -32.86
CA ALA A 59 15.99 7.75 -32.30
C ALA A 59 15.18 6.89 -33.30
N TRP A 60 15.16 7.25 -34.58
CA TRP A 60 14.55 6.43 -35.63
C TRP A 60 15.23 5.08 -35.78
N TYR A 61 16.57 5.05 -35.79
CA TYR A 61 17.31 3.79 -35.90
C TYR A 61 17.03 2.86 -34.73
N LEU A 62 17.06 3.37 -33.49
CA LEU A 62 16.74 2.58 -32.29
C LEU A 62 15.28 2.08 -32.31
N SER A 63 14.36 2.89 -32.84
CA SER A 63 12.97 2.47 -33.03
C SER A 63 12.87 1.38 -34.08
N TRP A 64 13.46 1.54 -35.25
CA TRP A 64 13.44 0.51 -36.29
C TRP A 64 14.11 -0.79 -35.82
N SER A 65 15.24 -0.70 -35.12
CA SER A 65 15.93 -1.84 -34.52
C SER A 65 15.08 -2.58 -33.48
N GLY A 66 14.36 -1.85 -32.62
CA GLY A 66 13.50 -2.45 -31.60
C GLY A 66 12.14 -2.92 -32.10
N PHE A 67 11.50 -2.18 -33.01
CA PHE A 67 10.13 -2.45 -33.47
C PHE A 67 10.06 -3.32 -34.72
N ARG A 68 10.99 -3.18 -35.69
CA ARG A 68 10.99 -3.93 -36.96
C ARG A 68 11.97 -5.12 -36.96
N LYS A 69 13.17 -4.97 -36.38
CA LYS A 69 14.15 -6.06 -36.26
C LYS A 69 14.02 -6.90 -34.99
N ASN A 70 13.14 -6.51 -34.07
CA ASN A 70 12.89 -7.18 -32.79
C ASN A 70 14.17 -7.47 -31.97
N LEU A 71 15.14 -6.54 -31.98
CA LEU A 71 16.39 -6.72 -31.25
C LEU A 71 16.18 -6.58 -29.74
N GLY A 72 16.87 -7.45 -28.98
CA GLY A 72 16.81 -7.46 -27.52
C GLY A 72 17.35 -6.19 -26.86
N ARG A 73 16.92 -5.96 -25.60
CA ARG A 73 17.22 -4.75 -24.81
C ARG A 73 18.71 -4.44 -24.70
N SER A 74 19.53 -5.44 -24.38
CA SER A 74 20.99 -5.27 -24.23
C SER A 74 21.65 -4.81 -25.52
N THR A 75 21.14 -5.25 -26.68
CA THR A 75 21.62 -4.84 -28.00
C THR A 75 21.26 -3.40 -28.33
N ILE A 76 20.03 -2.96 -28.03
CA ILE A 76 19.62 -1.56 -28.24
C ILE A 76 20.41 -0.61 -27.33
N GLU A 77 20.61 -0.98 -26.06
CA GLU A 77 21.45 -0.21 -25.13
C GLU A 77 22.92 -0.19 -25.59
N GLY A 78 23.41 -1.28 -26.17
CA GLY A 78 24.73 -1.37 -26.81
C GLY A 78 24.89 -0.41 -27.99
N ILE A 79 23.91 -0.36 -28.89
CA ILE A 79 23.87 0.56 -30.05
C ILE A 79 23.90 2.02 -29.57
N HIS A 80 23.00 2.39 -28.66
CA HIS A 80 22.96 3.75 -28.11
C HIS A 80 24.30 4.15 -27.46
N THR A 81 24.91 3.24 -26.70
CA THR A 81 26.20 3.48 -26.05
C THR A 81 27.33 3.61 -27.06
N ALA A 82 27.27 2.90 -28.19
CA ALA A 82 28.24 3.01 -29.27
C ALA A 82 28.23 4.39 -29.94
N PHE A 83 27.06 4.90 -30.32
CA PHE A 83 26.91 6.24 -30.90
C PHE A 83 27.27 7.35 -29.91
N LYS A 84 26.90 7.18 -28.64
CA LYS A 84 27.33 8.09 -27.57
C LYS A 84 28.86 8.15 -27.48
N LYS A 85 29.53 6.99 -27.49
CA LYS A 85 31.00 6.90 -27.40
C LYS A 85 31.69 7.50 -28.63
N LEU A 86 31.16 7.25 -29.83
CA LEU A 86 31.65 7.84 -31.09
C LEU A 86 31.72 9.37 -30.97
N TRP A 87 30.62 10.00 -30.57
CA TRP A 87 30.53 11.45 -30.51
C TRP A 87 31.23 12.07 -29.28
N GLU A 88 31.32 11.34 -28.16
CA GLU A 88 32.10 11.78 -26.99
C GLU A 88 33.61 11.80 -27.27
N GLN A 89 34.12 10.87 -28.07
CA GLN A 89 35.55 10.82 -28.45
C GLN A 89 35.96 12.00 -29.35
N VAL A 90 35.05 12.49 -30.19
CA VAL A 90 35.29 13.60 -31.11
C VAL A 90 35.05 14.97 -30.45
N ILE A 91 34.02 15.10 -29.61
CA ILE A 91 33.79 16.35 -28.85
C ILE A 91 34.86 16.53 -27.76
N GLY A 92 35.35 15.44 -27.18
CA GLY A 92 36.45 15.46 -26.21
C GLY A 92 37.80 15.88 -26.82
N SER A 93 38.04 15.60 -28.10
CA SER A 93 39.28 16.01 -28.79
C SER A 93 39.23 17.43 -29.35
N VAL A 94 38.05 17.94 -29.71
CA VAL A 94 37.84 19.34 -30.17
C VAL A 94 37.89 20.35 -29.02
N LEU A 95 37.76 19.91 -27.75
CA LEU A 95 37.69 20.76 -26.55
C LEU A 95 38.96 20.76 -25.67
N GLN A 96 40.14 20.41 -26.19
CA GLN A 96 41.39 20.78 -25.52
C GLN A 96 41.72 22.26 -25.80
N PRO A 97 41.80 23.14 -24.78
CA PRO A 97 41.99 24.56 -25.00
C PRO A 97 43.49 24.92 -25.16
N LYS A 98 43.85 25.56 -26.27
CA LYS A 98 44.91 26.58 -26.25
C LYS A 98 44.33 27.81 -25.55
N HIS A 99 44.90 28.13 -24.38
CA HIS A 99 44.78 29.33 -23.55
C HIS A 99 43.54 30.25 -23.61
N ASN A 100 42.97 30.45 -22.41
CA ASN A 100 42.28 31.66 -21.92
C ASN A 100 41.19 32.31 -22.79
N THR A 101 39.92 32.03 -22.46
CA THR A 101 38.93 33.11 -22.17
C THR A 101 37.68 32.54 -21.48
N LYS A 102 37.47 32.93 -20.23
CA LYS A 102 36.22 32.69 -19.49
C LYS A 102 35.15 33.67 -19.98
N ARG A 103 34.41 33.34 -21.05
CA ARG A 103 33.07 33.88 -21.33
C ARG A 103 32.48 33.21 -22.58
N GLN A 104 31.70 32.16 -22.34
CA GLN A 104 30.61 31.58 -23.16
C GLN A 104 30.57 30.06 -22.96
N ARG A 105 30.08 29.62 -21.79
CA ARG A 105 29.54 28.27 -21.63
C ARG A 105 28.04 28.33 -21.90
N LYS A 106 27.64 28.38 -23.18
CA LYS A 106 26.30 27.97 -23.61
C LYS A 106 26.40 26.48 -23.94
N SER A 107 25.79 25.65 -23.11
CA SER A 107 25.72 24.20 -23.25
C SER A 107 24.86 23.80 -24.46
N SER A 108 25.45 23.67 -25.64
CA SER A 108 24.88 22.82 -26.69
C SER A 108 25.20 21.37 -26.33
N GLY A 109 24.26 20.71 -25.65
CA GLY A 109 24.43 19.34 -25.15
C GLY A 109 24.64 18.32 -26.27
N LEU A 110 25.45 17.29 -25.99
CA LEU A 110 25.60 16.10 -26.82
C LEU A 110 24.22 15.62 -27.34
N PRO A 111 24.05 15.38 -28.65
CA PRO A 111 22.77 14.98 -29.21
C PRO A 111 22.19 13.69 -28.58
N ALA A 112 23.05 12.74 -28.19
CA ALA A 112 22.65 11.52 -27.46
C ALA A 112 22.10 11.77 -26.04
N ARG A 113 22.20 12.99 -25.51
CA ARG A 113 21.63 13.40 -24.22
C ARG A 113 20.32 14.18 -24.35
N ASN A 114 19.90 14.59 -25.55
CA ASN A 114 18.73 15.44 -25.73
C ASN A 114 17.41 14.64 -25.64
N TRP A 115 16.38 15.35 -25.18
CA TRP A 115 15.13 14.89 -24.53
C TRP A 115 14.29 13.84 -25.30
N THR A 116 14.41 13.77 -26.63
CA THR A 116 13.73 12.81 -27.50
C THR A 116 14.24 11.37 -27.35
N GLY A 117 15.52 11.17 -27.02
CA GLY A 117 16.09 9.84 -26.78
C GLY A 117 15.60 9.19 -25.48
N VAL A 118 15.23 9.99 -24.46
CA VAL A 118 14.83 9.47 -23.14
C VAL A 118 13.37 9.00 -23.12
N ALA A 119 12.46 9.74 -23.75
CA ALA A 119 11.05 9.37 -23.87
C ALA A 119 10.88 8.13 -24.77
N LEU A 120 11.58 8.10 -25.91
CA LEU A 120 11.58 6.93 -26.79
C LEU A 120 12.23 5.71 -26.14
N LYS A 121 13.32 5.89 -25.38
CA LYS A 121 13.91 4.82 -24.56
C LYS A 121 12.90 4.30 -23.52
N GLY A 122 12.06 5.16 -22.96
CA GLY A 122 10.93 4.78 -22.11
C GLY A 122 9.89 3.92 -22.84
N SER A 123 9.48 4.33 -24.05
CA SER A 123 8.50 3.60 -24.86
C SER A 123 9.02 2.25 -25.38
N ILE A 124 10.29 2.20 -25.83
CA ILE A 124 10.97 0.95 -26.23
C ILE A 124 11.14 0.04 -25.01
N LYS A 125 11.50 0.59 -23.85
CA LYS A 125 11.57 -0.16 -22.58
C LYS A 125 10.21 -0.74 -22.20
N ASN A 126 9.12 0.00 -22.38
CA ASN A 126 7.77 -0.46 -22.05
C ASN A 126 7.30 -1.56 -23.01
N LYS A 127 7.57 -1.44 -24.32
CA LYS A 127 7.23 -2.48 -25.30
C LYS A 127 8.07 -3.75 -25.13
N LEU A 128 9.39 -3.65 -24.98
CA LEU A 128 10.25 -4.84 -24.77
C LEU A 128 9.98 -5.55 -23.44
N SER A 129 9.31 -4.88 -22.50
CA SER A 129 8.80 -5.48 -21.25
C SER A 129 7.39 -6.06 -21.40
N ALA A 130 6.71 -5.79 -22.52
CA ALA A 130 5.34 -6.22 -22.82
C ALA A 130 5.32 -7.37 -23.86
N ASP A 131 6.21 -7.33 -24.87
CA ASP A 131 6.28 -8.34 -25.93
C ASP A 131 7.43 -9.33 -25.67
N GLY A 132 7.09 -10.53 -25.20
CA GLY A 132 7.87 -11.72 -25.55
C GLY A 132 8.91 -12.24 -24.55
N VAL A 133 8.86 -11.86 -23.27
CA VAL A 133 9.42 -12.71 -22.22
C VAL A 133 8.25 -13.13 -21.35
N ASP A 134 7.97 -14.43 -21.34
CA ASP A 134 7.20 -15.06 -20.26
C ASP A 134 7.86 -14.58 -18.97
N ARG A 135 7.27 -13.55 -18.37
CA ARG A 135 7.97 -12.78 -17.34
C ARG A 135 8.24 -13.79 -16.25
N ASP A 136 9.52 -14.03 -15.94
CA ASP A 136 9.94 -14.98 -14.91
C ASP A 136 9.60 -14.41 -13.53
N HIS A 137 8.31 -14.23 -13.32
CA HIS A 137 7.70 -13.54 -12.22
C HIS A 137 7.65 -14.51 -11.08
N SER A 138 8.36 -14.15 -10.01
CA SER A 138 8.20 -14.83 -8.72
C SER A 138 6.74 -14.98 -8.35
N LEU A 139 6.28 -16.19 -8.09
CA LEU A 139 4.92 -16.49 -7.63
C LEU A 139 4.61 -15.75 -6.32
N ALA A 140 3.32 -15.56 -6.04
CA ALA A 140 2.88 -14.97 -4.78
C ALA A 140 2.97 -15.98 -3.63
N MET A 141 3.54 -15.58 -2.49
CA MET A 141 3.60 -16.43 -1.30
C MET A 141 2.24 -16.41 -0.59
N LYS A 142 1.37 -17.38 -0.92
CA LYS A 142 0.01 -17.43 -0.36
C LYS A 142 0.03 -17.76 1.13
N LYS A 143 -1.05 -17.45 1.86
CA LYS A 143 -1.17 -17.77 3.29
C LYS A 143 -1.06 -19.27 3.53
N GLU A 144 -1.63 -20.08 2.64
CA GLU A 144 -1.56 -21.55 2.71
C GLU A 144 -0.12 -22.06 2.50
N HIS A 145 0.69 -21.33 1.73
CA HIS A 145 2.11 -21.64 1.56
C HIS A 145 2.90 -21.29 2.82
N MET A 146 2.57 -20.18 3.49
CA MET A 146 3.14 -19.83 4.79
C MET A 146 2.80 -20.89 5.85
N ASP A 147 1.57 -21.40 5.87
CA ASP A 147 1.15 -22.49 6.76
C ASP A 147 1.94 -23.79 6.50
N LYS A 148 2.13 -24.16 5.23
CA LYS A 148 2.96 -25.31 4.85
C LYS A 148 4.41 -25.14 5.30
N ILE A 149 4.97 -23.94 5.12
CA ILE A 149 6.32 -23.59 5.58
C ILE A 149 6.44 -23.72 7.10
N LEU A 150 5.46 -23.23 7.85
CA LEU A 150 5.46 -23.38 9.32
C LEU A 150 5.39 -24.87 9.72
N THR A 151 4.55 -25.64 9.05
CA THR A 151 4.37 -27.08 9.30
C THR A 151 5.66 -27.84 9.01
N TRP A 152 6.29 -27.56 7.86
CA TRP A 152 7.60 -28.10 7.51
C TRP A 152 8.66 -27.70 8.53
N ALA A 153 8.76 -26.43 8.91
CA ALA A 153 9.77 -25.96 9.85
C ALA A 153 9.68 -26.69 11.21
N LYS A 154 8.45 -26.92 11.71
CA LYS A 154 8.21 -27.70 12.93
C LYS A 154 8.55 -29.19 12.76
N SER A 155 8.33 -29.75 11.58
CA SER A 155 8.66 -31.16 11.29
C SER A 155 10.16 -31.39 11.08
N ASP A 156 10.84 -30.43 10.45
CA ASP A 156 12.26 -30.48 10.12
C ASP A 156 13.14 -30.13 11.33
N CYS A 157 12.65 -29.27 12.23
CA CYS A 157 13.29 -28.95 13.50
C CYS A 157 12.25 -29.03 14.65
N PRO A 158 12.00 -30.23 15.19
CA PRO A 158 11.09 -30.43 16.32
C PRO A 158 11.45 -29.62 17.56
N GLU A 159 12.74 -29.27 17.71
CA GLU A 159 13.30 -28.50 18.82
C GLU A 159 12.81 -27.03 18.82
N ILE A 160 12.14 -26.56 17.76
CA ILE A 160 11.40 -25.30 17.80
C ILE A 160 10.40 -25.31 18.95
N GLY A 161 9.73 -26.43 19.22
CA GLY A 161 8.82 -26.56 20.36
C GLY A 161 9.54 -26.39 21.70
N SER A 162 10.70 -27.03 21.85
CA SER A 162 11.56 -26.89 23.04
C SER A 162 12.11 -25.48 23.21
N ALA A 163 12.44 -24.81 22.12
CA ALA A 163 12.90 -23.42 22.11
C ALA A 163 11.82 -22.44 22.54
N LEU A 164 10.59 -22.61 22.03
CA LEU A 164 9.42 -21.84 22.49
C LEU A 164 9.15 -22.11 23.97
N HIS A 165 9.23 -23.37 24.41
CA HIS A 165 9.05 -23.70 25.82
C HIS A 165 10.13 -23.08 26.72
N PHE A 166 11.39 -23.06 26.27
CA PHE A 166 12.47 -22.37 26.99
C PHE A 166 12.17 -20.88 27.15
N ILE A 167 11.75 -20.20 26.08
CA ILE A 167 11.37 -18.78 26.15
C ILE A 167 10.20 -18.61 27.12
N TYR A 168 9.18 -19.47 27.05
CA TYR A 168 8.05 -19.45 27.99
C TYR A 168 8.51 -19.54 29.45
N VAL A 169 9.40 -20.49 29.79
CA VAL A 169 9.92 -20.67 31.16
C VAL A 169 10.62 -19.40 31.63
N VAL A 170 11.43 -18.78 30.77
CA VAL A 170 12.13 -17.51 31.06
C VAL A 170 11.13 -16.38 31.29
N LEU A 171 10.16 -16.19 30.39
CA LEU A 171 9.17 -15.10 30.49
C LEU A 171 8.22 -15.29 31.68
N ALA A 172 7.91 -16.53 32.06
CA ALA A 172 7.07 -16.85 33.20
C ALA A 172 7.83 -16.82 34.54
N ASN A 173 9.11 -16.40 34.56
CA ASN A 173 9.99 -16.40 35.74
C ASN A 173 10.04 -17.75 36.46
N MET A 174 9.97 -18.85 35.69
CA MET A 174 10.03 -20.20 36.23
C MET A 174 11.49 -20.64 36.44
N PRO A 175 11.78 -21.53 37.40
CA PRO A 175 13.13 -22.01 37.64
C PRO A 175 13.66 -22.75 36.41
N ILE A 176 14.75 -22.21 35.84
CA ILE A 176 15.44 -22.80 34.69
C ILE A 176 16.20 -24.03 35.20
N SER A 177 15.71 -25.23 34.88
CA SER A 177 16.57 -26.42 34.94
C SER A 177 17.68 -26.25 33.90
N ASN A 178 18.91 -26.70 34.15
CA ASN A 178 20.04 -26.55 33.21
C ASN A 178 19.71 -27.18 31.84
N VAL A 179 19.07 -26.43 30.94
CA VAL A 179 18.76 -26.86 29.58
C VAL A 179 20.02 -26.62 28.76
N HIS A 180 20.84 -27.65 28.64
CA HIS A 180 21.98 -27.63 27.74
C HIS A 180 21.49 -27.84 26.30
N ILE A 181 21.41 -26.75 25.52
CA ILE A 181 21.12 -26.82 24.08
C ILE A 181 22.45 -27.08 23.35
N SER A 182 22.56 -28.20 22.63
CA SER A 182 23.75 -28.49 21.83
C SER A 182 23.94 -27.42 20.73
N ASP A 183 25.18 -27.17 20.33
CA ASP A 183 25.48 -26.15 19.31
C ASP A 183 24.77 -26.42 17.97
N ASP A 184 24.61 -27.69 17.59
CA ASP A 184 23.91 -28.06 16.36
C ASP A 184 22.41 -27.76 16.45
N VAL A 185 21.76 -28.13 17.56
CA VAL A 185 20.34 -27.81 17.80
C VAL A 185 20.15 -26.30 17.85
N LYS A 186 21.01 -25.58 18.59
CA LYS A 186 20.98 -24.12 18.67
C LYS A 186 21.06 -23.50 17.28
N LYS A 187 21.96 -23.99 16.42
CA LYS A 187 22.12 -23.51 15.05
C LYS A 187 20.89 -23.77 14.19
N GLN A 188 20.30 -24.98 14.24
CA GLN A 188 19.11 -25.33 13.47
C GLN A 188 17.89 -24.50 13.90
N VAL A 189 17.60 -24.43 15.20
CA VAL A 189 16.51 -23.62 15.76
C VAL A 189 16.68 -22.15 15.39
N THR A 190 17.89 -21.60 15.56
CA THR A 190 18.18 -20.19 15.22
C THR A 190 17.88 -19.91 13.75
N LYS A 191 18.28 -20.81 12.85
CA LYS A 191 18.02 -20.66 11.41
C LYS A 191 16.52 -20.65 11.10
N ARG A 192 15.74 -21.55 11.72
CA ARG A 192 14.30 -21.69 11.49
C ARG A 192 13.51 -20.52 12.08
N LEU A 193 13.76 -20.16 13.35
CA LEU A 193 13.10 -19.01 13.99
C LEU A 193 13.41 -17.71 13.26
N LYS A 194 14.67 -17.49 12.86
CA LYS A 194 15.07 -16.32 12.07
C LYS A 194 14.28 -16.23 10.77
N PHE A 195 14.14 -17.34 10.05
CA PHE A 195 13.41 -17.37 8.80
C PHE A 195 11.90 -17.14 9.00
N LEU A 196 11.28 -17.76 10.01
CA LEU A 196 9.85 -17.56 10.31
C LEU A 196 9.55 -16.10 10.65
N ALA A 197 10.37 -15.48 11.52
CA ALA A 197 10.23 -14.07 11.86
C ALA A 197 10.47 -13.13 10.66
N PHE A 198 11.47 -13.44 9.82
CA PHE A 198 11.72 -12.66 8.61
C PHE A 198 10.56 -12.78 7.61
N ALA A 199 10.10 -14.00 7.36
CA ALA A 199 9.06 -14.31 6.39
C ALA A 199 7.70 -13.72 6.79
N SER A 200 7.30 -13.85 8.06
CA SER A 200 6.07 -13.24 8.57
C SER A 200 6.12 -11.72 8.42
N MET A 201 7.21 -11.09 8.82
CA MET A 201 7.35 -9.63 8.72
C MET A 201 7.39 -9.13 7.28
N ALA A 202 8.09 -9.83 6.38
CA ALA A 202 8.09 -9.51 4.95
C ALA A 202 6.71 -9.65 4.32
N TRP A 203 5.93 -10.64 4.78
CA TRP A 203 4.58 -10.92 4.30
C TRP A 203 3.55 -9.93 4.83
N ILE A 204 3.69 -9.46 6.07
CA ILE A 204 2.79 -8.47 6.66
C ILE A 204 3.11 -7.05 6.18
N ILE A 205 4.35 -6.59 6.24
CA ILE A 205 4.70 -5.17 6.02
C ILE A 205 4.93 -4.84 4.53
N TRP A 206 5.11 -5.86 3.69
CA TRP A 206 5.37 -5.74 2.25
C TRP A 206 6.60 -4.90 1.91
N THR A 207 7.62 -4.98 2.77
CA THR A 207 8.91 -4.30 2.56
C THR A 207 9.75 -5.06 1.56
N ARG A 208 10.69 -4.38 0.91
CA ARG A 208 11.70 -5.10 0.14
C ARG A 208 12.67 -5.81 1.09
N CYS A 209 13.17 -6.97 0.69
CA CYS A 209 14.20 -7.70 1.44
C CYS A 209 15.40 -6.81 1.80
N CYS A 210 15.85 -5.95 0.89
CA CYS A 210 16.97 -5.03 1.13
C CYS A 210 16.69 -3.90 2.15
N GLU A 211 15.42 -3.64 2.47
CA GLU A 211 15.01 -2.73 3.53
C GLU A 211 14.97 -3.50 4.87
N LEU A 212 14.38 -4.70 4.87
CA LEU A 212 14.17 -5.51 6.07
C LEU A 212 15.48 -5.99 6.71
N VAL A 213 16.46 -6.38 5.90
CA VAL A 213 17.77 -6.81 6.39
C VAL A 213 18.58 -5.70 7.07
N LYS A 214 18.19 -4.44 6.89
CA LYS A 214 18.86 -3.28 7.48
C LYS A 214 18.21 -2.80 8.77
N LEU A 215 17.10 -3.43 9.18
CA LEU A 215 16.35 -3.06 10.36
C LEU A 215 17.22 -3.26 11.61
N LYS A 216 17.31 -2.22 12.45
CA LYS A 216 18.03 -2.24 13.72
C LYS A 216 17.08 -2.28 14.89
N ARG A 217 17.55 -2.68 16.07
CA ARG A 217 16.72 -2.77 17.28
C ARG A 217 16.05 -1.42 17.62
N ARG A 218 16.75 -0.29 17.40
CA ARG A 218 16.20 1.07 17.58
C ARG A 218 14.98 1.39 16.71
N ASP A 219 14.82 0.66 15.61
CA ASP A 219 13.72 0.84 14.67
C ASP A 219 12.45 0.11 15.12
N ILE A 220 12.51 -0.60 16.25
CA ILE A 220 11.38 -1.35 16.82
C ILE A 220 11.08 -0.79 18.22
N GLN A 221 9.86 -0.33 18.42
CA GLN A 221 9.35 0.07 19.74
C GLN A 221 8.38 -1.00 20.25
N MET A 222 8.63 -1.46 21.48
CA MET A 222 7.95 -2.59 22.09
C MET A 222 7.92 -2.39 23.60
N ASP A 223 6.72 -2.36 24.19
CA ASP A 223 6.57 -2.51 25.64
C ASP A 223 6.89 -3.95 26.02
N THR A 224 8.08 -4.17 26.58
CA THR A 224 8.59 -5.52 26.80
C THR A 224 7.77 -6.27 27.83
N GLU A 225 7.33 -5.62 28.92
CA GLU A 225 6.56 -6.26 29.97
C GLU A 225 5.17 -6.68 29.47
N ARG A 226 4.49 -5.78 28.76
CA ARG A 226 3.14 -6.06 28.24
C ARG A 226 3.17 -7.11 27.13
N ILE A 227 4.13 -7.03 26.22
CA ILE A 227 4.30 -8.04 25.17
C ILE A 227 4.66 -9.40 25.77
N ASP A 228 5.52 -9.46 26.78
CA ASP A 228 5.90 -10.73 27.39
C ASP A 228 4.70 -11.41 28.07
N SER A 229 3.80 -10.64 28.70
CA SER A 229 2.53 -11.15 29.23
C SER A 229 1.63 -11.76 28.14
N ILE A 230 1.52 -11.10 26.98
CA ILE A 230 0.76 -11.60 25.83
C ILE A 230 1.40 -12.88 25.27
N LEU A 231 2.73 -12.91 25.14
CA LEU A 231 3.46 -14.08 24.65
C LEU A 231 3.28 -15.30 25.55
N VAL A 232 3.23 -15.11 26.87
CA VAL A 232 2.95 -16.20 27.82
C VAL A 232 1.57 -16.82 27.55
N LYS A 233 0.53 -16.00 27.31
CA LYS A 233 -0.81 -16.48 26.93
C LYS A 233 -0.78 -17.24 25.60
N TYR A 234 -0.09 -16.69 24.59
CA TYR A 234 0.12 -17.35 23.30
C TYR A 234 0.74 -18.74 23.44
N MET A 235 1.82 -18.86 24.23
CA MET A 235 2.56 -20.12 24.37
C MET A 235 1.81 -21.17 25.20
N ARG A 236 0.84 -20.74 26.01
CA ARG A 236 -0.05 -21.66 26.74
C ARG A 236 -1.22 -22.18 25.91
N GLY A 237 -1.44 -21.62 24.71
CA GLY A 237 -2.63 -21.94 23.93
C GLY A 237 -3.89 -21.23 24.44
N GLU A 238 -3.73 -20.14 25.19
CA GLU A 238 -4.83 -19.33 25.72
C GLU A 238 -5.13 -18.13 24.79
N GLN A 239 -5.04 -18.32 23.46
CA GLN A 239 -5.29 -17.23 22.50
C GLN A 239 -6.73 -16.71 22.58
N ASP A 240 -7.70 -17.59 22.85
CA ASP A 240 -9.11 -17.21 23.03
C ASP A 240 -9.36 -16.42 24.33
N ALA A 241 -8.38 -16.39 25.24
CA ALA A 241 -8.43 -15.63 26.49
C ALA A 241 -7.72 -14.26 26.40
N LEU A 242 -7.22 -13.87 25.22
CA LEU A 242 -6.70 -12.53 24.99
C LEU A 242 -7.83 -11.51 25.15
N THR A 243 -7.60 -10.51 26.00
CA THR A 243 -8.53 -9.40 26.20
C THR A 243 -8.48 -8.43 25.02
N ILE A 244 -9.46 -7.55 24.91
CA ILE A 244 -9.45 -6.46 23.91
C ILE A 244 -8.18 -5.62 24.07
N ASP A 245 -7.79 -5.33 25.32
CA ASP A 245 -6.57 -4.58 25.64
C ASP A 245 -5.28 -5.32 25.26
N ASP A 246 -5.29 -6.66 25.25
CA ASP A 246 -4.16 -7.46 24.74
C ASP A 246 -4.11 -7.39 23.21
N MET A 247 -5.27 -7.45 22.54
CA MET A 247 -5.39 -7.42 21.08
C MET A 247 -5.11 -6.04 20.48
N ASP A 248 -5.30 -4.97 21.25
CA ASP A 248 -4.96 -3.58 20.87
C ASP A 248 -3.50 -3.21 21.15
N GLU A 249 -2.73 -4.07 21.82
CA GLU A 249 -1.30 -3.89 22.02
C GLU A 249 -0.55 -4.01 20.68
N TYR A 250 0.59 -3.32 20.55
CA TYR A 250 1.33 -3.35 19.29
C TYR A 250 2.84 -3.19 19.45
N CYS A 251 3.57 -3.80 18.51
CA CYS A 251 4.95 -3.42 18.22
C CYS A 251 4.93 -2.32 17.15
N GLU A 252 5.66 -1.22 17.35
CA GLU A 252 5.82 -0.22 16.30
C GLU A 252 7.14 -0.43 15.55
N ILE A 253 7.07 -0.50 14.23
CA ILE A 253 8.25 -0.71 13.37
C ILE A 253 8.43 0.52 12.49
N HIS A 254 9.62 1.10 12.52
CA HIS A 254 9.99 2.26 11.73
C HIS A 254 10.94 1.89 10.58
N LEU A 255 10.52 2.13 9.34
CA LEU A 255 11.34 1.87 8.14
C LEU A 255 12.02 3.14 7.63
N GLN A 256 13.16 3.50 8.22
CA GLN A 256 13.93 4.72 7.91
C GLN A 256 14.29 4.90 6.43
N HIS A 257 14.46 3.81 5.67
CA HIS A 257 14.98 3.85 4.30
C HIS A 257 13.99 3.32 3.26
N ARG A 258 12.69 3.51 3.49
CA ARG A 258 11.66 3.01 2.58
C ARG A 258 11.75 3.68 1.20
N LYS A 259 12.01 2.87 0.17
CA LYS A 259 12.12 3.36 -1.21
C LYS A 259 10.76 3.85 -1.70
N GLY A 260 10.74 5.06 -2.26
CA GLY A 260 9.52 5.75 -2.71
C GLY A 260 9.20 6.98 -1.84
N TRP A 261 9.61 6.95 -0.57
CA TRP A 261 9.34 8.00 0.41
C TRP A 261 10.53 8.91 0.70
N GLN A 262 11.76 8.44 0.47
CA GLN A 262 12.98 9.26 0.56
C GLN A 262 12.92 10.55 -0.28
N LYS A 263 12.21 10.54 -1.42
CA LYS A 263 12.01 11.75 -2.26
C LYS A 263 10.98 12.74 -1.71
N LYS A 264 10.22 12.37 -0.67
CA LYS A 264 9.22 13.21 0.00
C LYS A 264 9.80 13.90 1.24
N GLU A 265 10.78 13.30 1.92
CA GLU A 265 11.55 13.96 3.00
C GLU A 265 12.29 15.20 2.49
N ASP A 266 12.99 15.11 1.35
CA ASP A 266 13.68 16.26 0.74
C ASP A 266 12.72 17.39 0.27
N LYS A 267 11.41 17.12 0.24
CA LYS A 267 10.38 18.07 -0.22
C LYS A 267 9.48 18.59 0.89
N SER A 268 9.60 18.08 2.12
CA SER A 268 8.74 18.45 3.25
C SER A 268 9.19 19.76 3.90
N PHE A 269 9.15 20.87 3.14
CA PHE A 269 9.33 22.23 3.67
C PHE A 269 8.18 22.71 4.59
N ARG A 270 7.31 21.80 5.06
CA ARG A 270 6.06 22.12 5.78
C ARG A 270 5.66 21.11 6.87
N GLY A 271 6.61 20.46 7.55
CA GLY A 271 6.33 19.73 8.80
C GLY A 271 5.05 18.88 8.77
N ILE A 272 4.79 18.18 7.67
CA ILE A 272 3.68 17.23 7.59
C ILE A 272 4.14 16.02 8.38
N ASP A 273 3.35 15.65 9.38
CA ASP A 273 3.63 14.58 10.35
C ASP A 273 4.22 13.34 9.66
N LEU A 274 5.44 13.00 10.04
CA LEU A 274 6.27 11.94 9.46
C LEU A 274 5.89 10.55 10.02
N HIS A 275 4.63 10.30 10.36
CA HIS A 275 4.15 8.94 10.71
C HIS A 275 4.16 7.98 9.50
N VAL A 276 4.47 8.48 8.31
CA VAL A 276 4.64 7.69 7.10
C VAL A 276 5.95 6.92 7.20
N ASN A 277 5.87 5.58 7.34
CA ASN A 277 6.95 4.59 7.58
C ASN A 277 6.92 3.95 8.98
N HIS A 278 5.95 4.30 9.82
CA HIS A 278 5.68 3.62 11.09
C HIS A 278 4.54 2.61 10.91
N TYR A 279 4.74 1.37 11.32
CA TYR A 279 3.75 0.29 11.25
C TYR A 279 3.47 -0.22 12.65
N LYS A 280 2.20 -0.17 13.04
CA LYS A 280 1.72 -0.85 14.24
C LYS A 280 1.41 -2.29 13.88
N ILE A 281 2.10 -3.21 14.51
CA ILE A 281 1.94 -4.65 14.34
C ILE A 281 1.22 -5.17 15.57
N LEU A 282 -0.03 -5.60 15.39
CA LEU A 282 -0.89 -6.11 16.45
C LEU A 282 -0.84 -7.65 16.51
N PRO A 283 -1.15 -8.26 17.65
CA PRO A 283 -1.39 -9.71 17.76
C PRO A 283 -2.41 -10.22 16.75
N ARG A 284 -2.06 -11.29 16.03
CA ARG A 284 -2.93 -11.95 15.03
C ARG A 284 -2.88 -13.48 15.19
N PRO A 285 -3.44 -14.02 16.29
CA PRO A 285 -3.38 -15.45 16.56
C PRO A 285 -4.07 -16.29 15.47
N ASP A 286 -5.06 -15.70 14.80
CA ASP A 286 -5.79 -16.23 13.64
C ASP A 286 -4.88 -16.45 12.41
N LEU A 287 -3.79 -15.69 12.29
CA LEU A 287 -2.80 -15.77 11.23
C LEU A 287 -1.51 -16.42 11.71
N THR A 288 -1.57 -17.57 12.39
CA THR A 288 -0.43 -18.19 13.08
C THR A 288 0.90 -18.22 12.30
N SER A 289 0.90 -18.55 10.99
CA SER A 289 2.13 -18.59 10.18
C SER A 289 2.62 -17.21 9.70
N CYS A 290 1.74 -16.20 9.70
CA CYS A 290 2.01 -14.83 9.30
C CYS A 290 2.03 -13.84 10.48
N ASP A 291 1.78 -14.30 11.72
CA ASP A 291 1.71 -13.47 12.92
C ASP A 291 3.09 -12.87 13.22
N THR A 292 3.29 -11.66 12.69
CA THR A 292 4.56 -10.94 12.83
C THR A 292 4.79 -10.52 14.27
N PHE A 293 3.75 -10.16 15.01
CA PHE A 293 3.84 -9.80 16.42
C PHE A 293 4.46 -10.97 17.21
N PHE A 294 3.91 -12.18 17.02
CA PHE A 294 4.41 -13.37 17.71
C PHE A 294 5.83 -13.73 17.27
N TRP A 295 6.06 -13.96 15.97
CA TRP A 295 7.34 -14.51 15.50
C TRP A 295 8.51 -13.53 15.68
N LEU A 296 8.29 -12.23 15.49
CA LEU A 296 9.33 -11.21 15.71
C LEU A 296 9.71 -11.15 17.19
N SER A 297 8.73 -11.17 18.09
CA SER A 297 8.99 -11.10 19.52
C SER A 297 9.73 -12.34 20.00
N ILE A 298 9.29 -13.54 19.61
CA ILE A 298 10.00 -14.80 19.87
C ILE A 298 11.45 -14.75 19.38
N TRP A 299 11.66 -14.25 18.15
CA TRP A 299 12.99 -14.15 17.57
C TRP A 299 13.91 -13.23 18.36
N ILE A 300 13.43 -12.04 18.76
CA ILE A 300 14.21 -11.10 19.57
C ILE A 300 14.60 -11.75 20.90
N ARG A 301 13.65 -12.37 21.62
CA ARG A 301 13.94 -13.04 22.90
C ARG A 301 14.93 -14.20 22.71
N TRP A 302 14.80 -14.96 21.63
CA TRP A 302 15.74 -16.04 21.32
C TRP A 302 17.17 -15.52 21.14
N VAL A 303 17.35 -14.42 20.41
CA VAL A 303 18.66 -13.79 20.24
C VAL A 303 19.20 -13.27 21.57
N GLU A 304 18.39 -12.53 22.32
CA GLU A 304 18.77 -11.93 23.60
C GLU A 304 19.20 -12.98 24.63
N TYR A 305 18.39 -14.04 24.83
CA TYR A 305 18.65 -15.05 25.86
C TYR A 305 19.67 -16.11 25.44
N VAL A 306 19.65 -16.57 24.18
CA VAL A 306 20.44 -17.74 23.77
C VAL A 306 21.78 -17.36 23.14
N HIS A 307 21.87 -16.17 22.53
CA HIS A 307 23.09 -15.74 21.84
C HIS A 307 23.82 -14.60 22.52
N LEU A 308 23.10 -13.62 23.08
CA LEU A 308 23.72 -12.43 23.65
C LEU A 308 23.90 -12.51 25.16
N GLY A 309 22.99 -13.19 25.86
CA GLY A 309 22.91 -13.12 27.33
C GLY A 309 22.57 -11.72 27.84
N ARG A 310 22.11 -10.83 26.96
CA ARG A 310 21.75 -9.43 27.23
C ARG A 310 20.65 -8.97 26.26
N PRO A 311 19.92 -7.90 26.60
CA PRO A 311 19.06 -7.21 25.63
C PRO A 311 19.84 -6.75 24.39
N MET A 312 19.17 -6.69 23.24
CA MET A 312 19.76 -6.15 22.02
C MET A 312 20.01 -4.65 22.19
N GLU A 313 21.18 -4.18 21.75
CA GLU A 313 21.52 -2.75 21.75
C GLU A 313 20.84 -2.06 20.57
N ALA A 314 20.64 -0.74 20.67
CA ALA A 314 19.96 0.08 19.66
C ALA A 314 20.49 -0.12 18.23
N GLU A 315 21.80 -0.32 18.08
CA GLU A 315 22.48 -0.46 16.79
C GLU A 315 22.59 -1.91 16.29
N ASP A 316 22.22 -2.90 17.12
CA ASP A 316 22.21 -4.31 16.73
C ASP A 316 21.17 -4.51 15.61
N PHE A 317 21.56 -5.25 14.57
CA PHE A 317 20.64 -5.64 13.51
C PHE A 317 19.61 -6.62 14.06
N VAL A 318 18.33 -6.41 13.73
CA VAL A 318 17.24 -7.32 14.12
C VAL A 318 17.44 -8.69 13.50
N PHE A 319 17.92 -8.74 12.26
CA PHE A 319 18.30 -9.97 11.56
C PHE A 319 19.81 -9.97 11.33
N PRO A 320 20.61 -10.38 12.34
CA PRO A 320 22.05 -10.45 12.21
C PRO A 320 22.52 -11.55 11.26
N ALA A 321 23.72 -11.36 10.71
CA ALA A 321 24.48 -12.39 10.04
C ALA A 321 24.76 -13.54 11.01
N MET A 322 24.94 -14.74 10.47
CA MET A 322 25.21 -15.94 11.26
C MET A 322 26.40 -16.67 10.65
N GLY A 323 27.43 -16.91 11.47
CA GLY A 323 28.61 -17.66 11.11
C GLY A 323 28.30 -19.14 10.84
N ALA A 324 29.26 -19.85 10.24
CA ALA A 324 29.11 -21.28 9.93
C ALA A 324 28.92 -22.16 11.19
N ASN A 325 29.43 -21.71 12.33
CA ASN A 325 29.27 -22.31 13.66
C ASN A 325 27.93 -21.99 14.32
N GLY A 326 27.03 -21.23 13.69
CA GLY A 326 25.73 -20.86 14.27
C GLY A 326 25.78 -19.66 15.21
N VAL A 327 26.93 -19.02 15.38
CA VAL A 327 27.07 -17.78 16.18
C VAL A 327 26.52 -16.61 15.38
N VAL A 328 25.61 -15.84 16.00
CA VAL A 328 25.08 -14.60 15.43
C VAL A 328 26.04 -13.43 15.62
N GLN A 329 26.08 -12.52 14.66
CA GLN A 329 26.92 -11.33 14.67
C GLN A 329 26.04 -10.07 14.65
N PRO A 330 25.73 -9.49 15.82
CA PRO A 330 24.76 -8.39 15.94
C PRO A 330 25.09 -7.15 15.11
N GLY A 331 26.37 -6.88 14.90
CA GLY A 331 26.86 -5.75 14.11
C GLY A 331 26.88 -5.96 12.60
N GLU A 332 26.54 -7.16 12.11
CA GLU A 332 26.51 -7.46 10.67
C GLU A 332 25.09 -7.85 10.22
N PRO A 333 24.58 -7.27 9.12
CA PRO A 333 23.22 -7.59 8.66
C PRO A 333 23.17 -8.91 7.90
N LEU A 334 22.02 -9.58 7.98
CA LEU A 334 21.67 -10.69 7.08
C LEU A 334 21.76 -10.24 5.61
N THR A 335 22.27 -11.10 4.72
CA THR A 335 22.33 -10.77 3.30
C THR A 335 21.07 -11.20 2.55
N GLN A 336 20.74 -10.49 1.46
CA GLN A 336 19.63 -10.86 0.58
C GLN A 336 19.79 -12.28 0.00
N ASP A 337 21.01 -12.69 -0.32
CA ASP A 337 21.30 -14.03 -0.83
C ASP A 337 21.05 -15.11 0.23
N ASN A 338 21.35 -14.81 1.51
CA ASN A 338 20.98 -15.72 2.59
C ASN A 338 19.46 -15.85 2.74
N VAL A 339 18.72 -14.75 2.62
CA VAL A 339 17.24 -14.79 2.64
C VAL A 339 16.72 -15.63 1.48
N GLN A 340 17.22 -15.43 0.26
CA GLN A 340 16.82 -16.20 -0.91
C GLN A 340 17.13 -17.69 -0.74
N LYS A 341 18.29 -18.04 -0.16
CA LYS A 341 18.66 -19.42 0.15
C LYS A 341 17.70 -20.05 1.16
N MET A 342 17.37 -19.33 2.24
CA MET A 342 16.41 -19.81 3.25
C MET A 342 15.01 -20.00 2.65
N LEU A 343 14.57 -19.08 1.79
CA LEU A 343 13.30 -19.18 1.07
C LEU A 343 13.28 -20.42 0.17
N SER A 344 14.30 -20.64 -0.65
CA SER A 344 14.39 -21.80 -1.54
C SER A 344 14.39 -23.12 -0.77
N GLU A 345 15.12 -23.18 0.35
CA GLU A 345 15.11 -24.33 1.25
C GLU A 345 13.71 -24.59 1.84
N ALA A 346 13.03 -23.55 2.31
CA ALA A 346 11.70 -23.68 2.88
C ALA A 346 10.65 -24.10 1.85
N THR A 347 10.68 -23.54 0.64
CA THR A 347 9.76 -23.94 -0.43
C THR A 347 10.00 -25.37 -0.87
N ALA A 348 11.27 -25.79 -0.97
CA ALA A 348 11.61 -27.17 -1.33
C ALA A 348 11.19 -28.15 -0.22
N GLY A 349 11.50 -27.85 1.04
CA GLY A 349 11.13 -28.69 2.18
C GLY A 349 9.62 -28.80 2.41
N SER A 350 8.86 -27.76 2.02
CA SER A 350 7.40 -27.73 2.13
C SER A 350 6.68 -28.28 0.89
N SER A 351 7.42 -28.81 -0.09
CA SER A 351 6.89 -29.28 -1.38
C SER A 351 6.01 -28.24 -2.08
N ILE A 352 6.43 -26.97 -2.03
CA ILE A 352 5.76 -25.87 -2.72
C ILE A 352 6.43 -25.69 -4.08
N GLU A 353 5.68 -25.97 -5.13
CA GLU A 353 6.15 -25.85 -6.51
C GLU A 353 6.17 -24.39 -7.00
N GLY A 354 7.09 -24.14 -7.92
CA GLY A 354 7.21 -22.88 -8.65
C GLY A 354 8.42 -22.02 -8.24
N LYS A 355 8.56 -20.88 -8.92
CA LYS A 355 9.69 -19.98 -8.74
C LYS A 355 9.34 -18.90 -7.73
N TYR A 356 10.06 -18.87 -6.61
CA TYR A 356 9.91 -17.85 -5.57
C TYR A 356 11.20 -17.04 -5.43
N SER A 357 11.04 -15.72 -5.48
CA SER A 357 12.06 -14.75 -5.06
C SER A 357 11.61 -14.08 -3.77
N THR A 358 12.51 -13.39 -3.08
CA THR A 358 12.14 -12.58 -1.90
C THR A 358 10.97 -11.59 -2.11
N HIS A 359 10.63 -11.24 -3.35
CA HIS A 359 9.46 -10.41 -3.67
C HIS A 359 8.11 -11.13 -3.50
N CYS A 360 8.11 -12.47 -3.37
CA CYS A 360 6.90 -13.27 -3.22
C CYS A 360 6.09 -12.91 -1.98
N PHE A 361 6.73 -12.50 -0.89
CA PHE A 361 6.07 -12.15 0.36
C PHE A 361 5.21 -10.90 0.22
N CYS A 362 5.75 -9.84 -0.39
CA CYS A 362 4.99 -8.62 -0.64
C CYS A 362 3.78 -8.89 -1.55
N ARG A 363 3.98 -9.69 -2.61
CA ARG A 363 2.89 -10.12 -3.52
C ARG A 363 1.83 -10.92 -2.78
N GLY A 364 2.25 -11.88 -1.98
CA GLY A 364 1.40 -12.76 -1.20
C GLY A 364 0.53 -12.02 -0.19
N GLY A 365 1.16 -11.17 0.62
CA GLY A 365 0.48 -10.35 1.61
C GLY A 365 -0.52 -9.40 0.99
N VAL A 366 -0.13 -8.66 -0.07
CA VAL A 366 -1.07 -7.73 -0.70
C VAL A 366 -2.26 -8.45 -1.34
N GLN A 367 -2.04 -9.60 -2.00
CA GLN A 367 -3.13 -10.41 -2.54
C GLN A 367 -4.04 -10.95 -1.44
N HIS A 368 -3.48 -11.32 -0.28
CA HIS A 368 -4.31 -11.77 0.83
C HIS A 368 -5.22 -10.65 1.30
N TRP A 369 -4.66 -9.53 1.75
CA TRP A 369 -5.44 -8.42 2.31
C TRP A 369 -6.36 -7.74 1.31
N PHE A 370 -6.02 -7.73 0.02
CA PHE A 370 -6.87 -7.10 -1.00
C PHE A 370 -7.90 -8.04 -1.63
N ILE A 371 -7.57 -9.33 -1.81
CA ILE A 371 -8.37 -10.26 -2.62
C ILE A 371 -8.94 -11.41 -1.78
N ARG A 372 -8.11 -12.06 -0.95
CA ARG A 372 -8.43 -13.37 -0.35
C ARG A 372 -8.95 -13.31 1.10
N ALA A 373 -8.69 -12.24 1.83
CA ALA A 373 -9.17 -12.05 3.19
C ALA A 373 -10.71 -12.07 3.22
N PRO A 374 -11.33 -12.42 4.36
CA PRO A 374 -12.77 -12.21 4.58
C PRO A 374 -13.20 -10.79 4.24
N ASN A 375 -14.44 -10.60 3.78
CA ASN A 375 -14.89 -9.30 3.22
C ASN A 375 -14.77 -8.14 4.22
N ASP A 376 -14.97 -8.42 5.50
CA ASP A 376 -14.82 -7.52 6.64
C ASP A 376 -13.36 -7.21 6.99
N GLU A 377 -12.41 -8.02 6.53
CA GLU A 377 -10.97 -7.85 6.74
C GLU A 377 -10.23 -7.34 5.50
N LYS A 378 -10.92 -7.22 4.35
CA LYS A 378 -10.31 -6.73 3.11
C LYS A 378 -9.91 -5.27 3.22
N TRP A 379 -8.67 -4.99 2.83
CA TRP A 379 -8.14 -3.64 2.85
C TRP A 379 -8.57 -2.87 1.61
N PRO A 380 -9.06 -1.63 1.77
CA PRO A 380 -9.35 -0.79 0.63
C PRO A 380 -8.05 -0.34 -0.07
N MET A 381 -8.17 0.06 -1.33
CA MET A 381 -7.02 0.33 -2.22
C MET A 381 -6.08 1.43 -1.70
N ASP A 382 -6.63 2.42 -1.00
CA ASP A 382 -5.89 3.48 -0.32
C ASP A 382 -5.03 2.96 0.84
N VAL A 383 -5.56 2.05 1.67
CA VAL A 383 -4.77 1.36 2.71
C VAL A 383 -3.68 0.52 2.08
N VAL A 384 -3.99 -0.25 1.03
CA VAL A 384 -2.99 -1.03 0.29
C VAL A 384 -1.86 -0.13 -0.20
N ARG A 385 -2.20 1.00 -0.87
CA ARG A 385 -1.22 1.96 -1.39
C ARG A 385 -0.30 2.53 -0.31
N PHE A 386 -0.88 2.94 0.82
CA PHE A 386 -0.12 3.42 1.97
C PHE A 386 0.80 2.31 2.50
N TRP A 387 0.23 1.14 2.76
CA TRP A 387 0.90 0.06 3.44
C TRP A 387 2.07 -0.51 2.65
N GLY A 388 1.95 -0.68 1.32
CA GLY A 388 3.08 -1.11 0.47
C GLY A 388 3.99 0.01 -0.04
N GLY A 389 3.72 1.26 0.37
CA GLY A 389 4.64 2.37 0.14
C GLY A 389 4.67 2.88 -1.29
N TRP A 390 3.56 2.75 -2.02
CA TRP A 390 3.43 3.23 -3.39
C TRP A 390 3.37 4.77 -3.43
N ALA A 391 4.06 5.36 -4.41
CA ALA A 391 4.17 6.82 -4.49
C ALA A 391 2.91 7.45 -5.10
N GLU A 392 2.59 8.66 -4.62
CA GLU A 392 1.48 9.47 -5.14
C GLU A 392 1.79 9.90 -6.58
N GLY A 393 1.18 9.20 -7.55
CA GLY A 393 1.43 9.36 -8.98
C GLY A 393 1.79 8.07 -9.72
N GLU A 394 2.07 6.97 -9.02
CA GLU A 394 2.10 5.64 -9.67
C GLU A 394 0.69 5.29 -10.17
N GLN A 395 0.60 4.91 -11.45
CA GLN A 395 -0.69 4.67 -12.09
C GLN A 395 -1.39 3.48 -11.41
N LEU A 396 -2.68 3.65 -11.09
CA LEU A 396 -3.53 2.59 -10.50
C LEU A 396 -3.47 1.31 -11.33
N ASN A 397 -3.32 1.42 -12.65
CA ASN A 397 -3.13 0.30 -13.57
C ASN A 397 -1.88 -0.53 -13.25
N THR A 398 -0.76 0.08 -12.88
CA THR A 398 0.47 -0.65 -12.54
C THR A 398 0.30 -1.48 -11.27
N LEU A 399 -0.42 -0.95 -10.28
CA LEU A 399 -0.77 -1.68 -9.06
C LEU A 399 -1.78 -2.80 -9.34
N MET A 400 -2.80 -2.53 -10.16
CA MET A 400 -3.77 -3.56 -10.58
C MET A 400 -3.11 -4.67 -11.39
N HIS A 401 -2.19 -4.36 -12.30
CA HIS A 401 -1.38 -5.38 -12.98
C HIS A 401 -0.55 -6.17 -11.98
N TYR A 402 0.10 -5.53 -11.01
CA TYR A 402 0.85 -6.23 -9.97
C TYR A 402 -0.01 -7.19 -9.12
N LEU A 403 -1.26 -6.81 -8.86
CA LEU A 403 -2.25 -7.59 -8.10
C LEU A 403 -2.89 -8.72 -8.93
N LEU A 404 -3.16 -8.48 -10.21
CA LEU A 404 -3.93 -9.35 -11.11
C LEU A 404 -3.07 -10.14 -12.13
N ASP A 405 -1.77 -9.87 -12.28
CA ASP A 405 -0.90 -10.53 -13.27
C ASP A 405 -0.80 -12.06 -13.07
N GLU A 406 -1.15 -12.60 -11.90
CA GLU A 406 -1.22 -14.06 -11.65
C GLU A 406 -2.59 -14.67 -12.06
N LEU A 407 -3.63 -13.86 -12.24
CA LEU A 407 -4.97 -14.30 -12.68
C LEU A 407 -5.07 -14.45 -14.19
N HIS A 408 -4.28 -13.71 -14.97
CA HIS A 408 -4.32 -13.82 -16.44
C HIS A 408 -3.98 -15.23 -16.96
N ALA A 409 -3.23 -16.03 -16.18
CA ALA A 409 -2.90 -17.41 -16.47
C ALA A 409 -4.03 -18.42 -16.12
N TYR A 410 -5.03 -18.01 -15.33
CA TYR A 410 -6.17 -18.83 -14.92
C TYR A 410 -7.49 -18.48 -15.66
N GLU A 411 -7.50 -17.41 -16.45
CA GLU A 411 -8.69 -16.86 -17.11
C GLU A 411 -8.93 -17.43 -18.52
N HIS A 412 -8.81 -18.74 -18.70
CA HIS A 412 -9.14 -19.39 -19.98
C HIS A 412 -10.25 -20.44 -19.84
N ASP A 413 -11.44 -19.99 -19.44
CA ASP A 413 -12.72 -20.40 -20.04
C ASP A 413 -13.87 -19.46 -19.63
N TYR A 414 -14.21 -18.52 -20.52
CA TYR A 414 -15.37 -17.63 -20.37
C TYR A 414 -16.57 -18.05 -21.23
N SER A 415 -16.52 -19.22 -21.86
CA SER A 415 -17.61 -19.72 -22.72
C SER A 415 -18.96 -19.80 -21.99
N GLY A 416 -18.91 -19.93 -20.66
CA GLY A 416 -20.08 -19.97 -19.77
C GLY A 416 -20.58 -18.62 -19.25
N ALA A 417 -19.94 -17.48 -19.53
CA ALA A 417 -20.20 -16.20 -18.84
C ALA A 417 -21.64 -15.67 -18.99
N LEU A 418 -22.36 -16.11 -20.04
CA LEU A 418 -23.74 -15.74 -20.34
C LEU A 418 -24.77 -16.83 -19.98
N HIS A 419 -24.37 -17.97 -19.41
CA HIS A 419 -25.32 -19.00 -18.99
C HIS A 419 -26.17 -18.50 -17.80
N ARG A 420 -27.49 -18.74 -17.86
CA ARG A 420 -28.44 -18.40 -16.76
C ARG A 420 -28.15 -19.15 -15.45
N VAL A 421 -27.39 -20.23 -15.52
CA VAL A 421 -26.91 -20.99 -14.36
C VAL A 421 -25.38 -21.07 -14.46
N PRO A 422 -24.63 -20.58 -13.46
CA PRO A 422 -23.17 -20.65 -13.48
C PRO A 422 -22.68 -22.11 -13.47
N LEU A 423 -21.75 -22.45 -14.37
CA LEU A 423 -20.96 -23.68 -14.26
C LEU A 423 -20.07 -23.58 -13.01
N LYS A 424 -20.03 -24.67 -12.24
CA LYS A 424 -19.46 -24.76 -10.88
C LYS A 424 -17.95 -24.45 -10.76
N ASN A 425 -17.26 -24.15 -11.85
CA ASN A 425 -15.80 -24.19 -11.92
C ASN A 425 -15.11 -22.85 -12.19
N ASN A 426 -15.82 -21.71 -12.21
CA ASN A 426 -15.15 -20.40 -12.37
C ASN A 426 -15.06 -19.67 -11.01
N PRO A 427 -13.86 -19.55 -10.41
CA PRO A 427 -13.67 -18.69 -9.25
C PRO A 427 -13.86 -17.23 -9.66
N SER A 428 -14.99 -16.66 -9.26
CA SER A 428 -15.33 -15.25 -9.49
C SER A 428 -14.43 -14.32 -8.66
N LEU A 429 -13.92 -13.25 -9.29
CA LEU A 429 -13.10 -12.19 -8.70
C LEU A 429 -13.79 -11.46 -7.53
N ALA A 430 -15.12 -11.39 -7.55
CA ALA A 430 -15.93 -10.96 -6.44
C ALA A 430 -16.59 -12.19 -5.84
N GLY A 431 -16.18 -12.59 -4.63
CA GLY A 431 -16.87 -13.60 -3.82
C GLY A 431 -18.36 -13.30 -3.57
N ASP A 432 -18.85 -12.13 -4.01
CA ASP A 432 -20.26 -11.73 -4.00
C ASP A 432 -21.18 -12.78 -4.64
N ARG A 433 -20.73 -13.56 -5.63
CA ARG A 433 -21.59 -14.58 -6.25
C ARG A 433 -21.87 -15.81 -5.38
N ALA A 434 -21.07 -16.08 -4.35
CA ALA A 434 -21.35 -17.17 -3.41
C ALA A 434 -22.39 -16.75 -2.35
N LEU A 435 -22.46 -15.46 -2.00
CA LEU A 435 -23.42 -14.91 -1.04
C LEU A 435 -24.80 -14.61 -1.66
N TYR A 436 -24.87 -14.42 -2.99
CA TYR A 436 -26.13 -14.24 -3.73
C TYR A 436 -26.52 -15.45 -4.59
N ALA A 437 -25.94 -16.63 -4.37
CA ALA A 437 -26.59 -17.85 -4.84
C ALA A 437 -27.92 -17.95 -4.09
N PRO A 438 -29.09 -17.99 -4.76
CA PRO A 438 -30.34 -18.27 -4.06
C PRO A 438 -30.13 -19.57 -3.30
N ALA A 439 -30.31 -19.53 -1.98
CA ALA A 439 -30.23 -20.71 -1.13
C ALA A 439 -30.90 -21.87 -1.85
N LEU A 440 -30.14 -22.96 -2.09
CA LEU A 440 -30.68 -24.11 -2.80
C LEU A 440 -31.96 -24.51 -2.06
N ARG A 441 -33.09 -24.67 -2.76
CA ARG A 441 -34.40 -24.94 -2.12
C ARG A 441 -34.37 -26.06 -1.07
N LYS A 442 -33.43 -26.99 -1.18
CA LYS A 442 -33.17 -28.04 -0.19
C LYS A 442 -32.58 -27.54 1.13
N GLU A 443 -31.65 -26.59 1.10
CA GLU A 443 -31.03 -26.02 2.31
C GLU A 443 -32.00 -25.11 3.06
N LEU A 444 -32.79 -24.30 2.34
CA LEU A 444 -33.85 -23.49 2.94
C LEU A 444 -34.95 -24.38 3.56
N ALA A 445 -35.35 -25.46 2.88
CA ALA A 445 -36.29 -26.43 3.42
C ALA A 445 -35.74 -27.16 4.65
N SER A 446 -34.44 -27.50 4.66
CA SER A 446 -33.78 -28.14 5.80
C SER A 446 -33.70 -27.20 7.00
N PHE A 447 -33.31 -25.94 6.79
CA PHE A 447 -33.27 -24.92 7.84
C PHE A 447 -34.66 -24.65 8.41
N GLN A 448 -35.66 -24.49 7.53
CA GLN A 448 -37.05 -24.26 7.94
C GLN A 448 -37.62 -25.44 8.74
N THR A 449 -37.25 -26.67 8.37
CA THR A 449 -37.63 -27.88 9.12
C THR A 449 -36.95 -27.95 10.48
N SER A 450 -35.66 -27.58 10.57
CA SER A 450 -34.92 -27.52 11.84
C SER A 450 -35.52 -26.50 12.80
N VAL A 451 -35.75 -25.26 12.32
CA VAL A 451 -36.32 -24.19 13.14
C VAL A 451 -37.75 -24.53 13.58
N LEU A 452 -38.56 -25.16 12.73
CA LEU A 452 -39.89 -25.65 13.12
C LEU A 452 -39.83 -26.79 14.14
N GLY A 453 -38.77 -27.61 14.13
CA GLY A 453 -38.48 -28.62 15.15
C GLY A 453 -38.20 -27.97 16.50
N ASP A 454 -37.23 -27.05 16.54
CA ASP A 454 -36.83 -26.36 17.77
C ASP A 454 -38.00 -25.59 18.41
N ILE A 455 -38.83 -24.93 17.59
CA ILE A 455 -40.03 -24.23 18.07
C ILE A 455 -41.05 -25.20 18.69
N LYS A 456 -41.20 -26.41 18.12
CA LYS A 456 -42.09 -27.44 18.69
C LYS A 456 -41.56 -27.94 20.04
N ASP A 457 -40.25 -28.13 20.15
CA ASP A 457 -39.62 -28.61 21.39
C ASP A 457 -39.73 -27.57 22.51
N VAL A 458 -39.49 -26.29 22.20
CA VAL A 458 -39.70 -25.17 23.14
C VAL A 458 -41.17 -25.07 23.58
N ARG A 459 -42.11 -25.20 22.65
CA ARG A 459 -43.54 -25.21 22.99
C ARG A 459 -43.90 -26.41 23.88
N GLY A 460 -43.34 -27.59 23.59
CA GLY A 460 -43.51 -28.78 24.43
C GLY A 460 -42.99 -28.57 25.86
N ALA A 461 -41.79 -28.00 25.99
CA ALA A 461 -41.21 -27.66 27.30
C ALA A 461 -42.08 -26.66 28.07
N LEU A 462 -42.63 -25.64 27.39
CA LEU A 462 -43.50 -24.64 28.00
C LEU A 462 -44.81 -25.26 28.49
N THR A 463 -45.44 -26.14 27.70
CA THR A 463 -46.66 -26.85 28.14
C THR A 463 -46.42 -27.79 29.32
N ASN A 464 -45.24 -28.40 29.40
CA ASN A 464 -44.88 -29.25 30.53
C ASN A 464 -44.61 -28.41 31.79
N LEU A 465 -44.01 -27.23 31.64
CA LEU A 465 -43.84 -26.29 32.74
C LEU A 465 -45.19 -25.79 33.26
N ASP A 466 -46.10 -25.42 32.36
CA ASP A 466 -47.47 -25.00 32.69
C ASP A 466 -48.21 -26.09 33.48
N ALA A 467 -48.16 -27.35 33.01
CA ALA A 467 -48.75 -28.48 33.71
C ALA A 467 -48.09 -28.79 35.07
N LYS A 468 -46.84 -28.37 35.31
CA LYS A 468 -46.19 -28.47 36.62
C LYS A 468 -46.63 -27.33 37.54
N VAL A 469 -46.78 -26.11 37.00
CA VAL A 469 -47.28 -24.95 37.73
C VAL A 469 -48.71 -25.20 38.20
N SER A 470 -49.61 -25.67 37.33
CA SER A 470 -51.00 -25.98 37.73
C SER A 470 -51.06 -27.06 38.83
N ARG A 471 -50.17 -28.06 38.79
CA ARG A 471 -50.09 -29.08 39.85
C ARG A 471 -49.62 -28.50 41.19
N ILE A 472 -48.73 -27.51 41.16
CA ILE A 472 -48.31 -26.80 42.37
C ILE A 472 -49.45 -25.95 42.91
N GLU A 473 -50.21 -25.27 42.04
CA GLU A 473 -51.40 -24.50 42.40
C GLU A 473 -52.48 -25.39 43.04
N ASP A 474 -52.75 -26.56 42.48
CA ASP A 474 -53.69 -27.54 43.05
C ASP A 474 -53.25 -28.05 44.43
N MET A 475 -51.94 -28.30 44.62
CA MET A 475 -51.41 -28.68 45.94
C MET A 475 -51.54 -27.54 46.96
N LEU A 476 -51.30 -26.30 46.53
CA LEU A 476 -51.44 -25.10 47.38
C LEU A 476 -52.91 -24.88 47.77
N GLN A 477 -53.84 -25.12 46.84
CA GLN A 477 -55.27 -25.04 47.10
C GLN A 477 -55.71 -26.10 48.12
N CYS A 478 -55.28 -27.36 47.96
CA CYS A 478 -55.52 -28.43 48.93
C CYS A 478 -54.95 -28.14 50.32
N LEU A 479 -53.74 -27.57 50.39
CA LEU A 479 -53.13 -27.17 51.67
C LEU A 479 -53.88 -26.01 52.34
N THR A 480 -54.36 -25.05 51.55
CA THR A 480 -55.15 -23.91 52.05
C THR A 480 -56.48 -24.39 52.62
N GLU A 481 -57.14 -25.35 51.95
CA GLU A 481 -58.37 -25.98 52.42
C GLU A 481 -58.14 -26.79 53.70
N ALA A 482 -57.04 -27.54 53.79
CA ALA A 482 -56.66 -28.29 54.99
C ALA A 482 -56.38 -27.38 56.21
N VAL A 483 -55.81 -26.19 55.98
CA VAL A 483 -55.56 -25.20 57.04
C VAL A 483 -56.86 -24.52 57.49
N THR A 484 -57.83 -24.29 56.59
CA THR A 484 -59.15 -23.75 56.98
C THR A 484 -60.00 -24.72 57.79
N VAL A 485 -59.84 -26.04 57.61
CA VAL A 485 -60.54 -27.05 58.43
C VAL A 485 -59.88 -27.25 59.81
N SER A 486 -58.60 -26.89 59.96
CA SER A 486 -57.86 -27.08 61.22
C SER A 486 -58.04 -25.95 62.26
N ASN A 487 -58.67 -24.82 61.90
CA ASN A 487 -58.90 -23.70 62.80
C ASN A 487 -60.04 -23.90 63.85
N HIS A 488 -60.49 -25.13 64.09
CA HIS A 488 -61.44 -25.42 65.17
C HIS A 488 -60.89 -26.16 66.40
N ILE A 489 -59.61 -26.57 66.46
CA ILE A 489 -59.08 -27.15 67.71
C ILE A 489 -57.64 -26.69 68.00
N GLY A 490 -57.54 -25.72 68.90
CA GLY A 490 -56.61 -25.70 70.04
C GLY A 490 -55.12 -25.89 69.81
N LEU A 491 -54.40 -24.77 69.90
CA LEU A 491 -53.10 -24.57 70.56
C LEU A 491 -52.37 -25.83 71.10
N ARG A 492 -51.11 -26.04 70.66
CA ARG A 492 -49.95 -26.12 71.57
C ARG A 492 -48.62 -26.04 70.81
N HIS A 493 -47.72 -25.27 71.42
CA HIS A 493 -46.32 -25.00 71.08
C HIS A 493 -45.48 -26.23 70.70
N PHE A 494 -44.50 -26.05 69.80
CA PHE A 494 -43.11 -26.43 70.07
C PHE A 494 -42.14 -25.63 69.17
N SER A 495 -41.13 -25.05 69.80
CA SER A 495 -40.06 -24.25 69.20
C SER A 495 -38.95 -25.12 68.63
N PHE A 496 -38.32 -24.72 67.52
CA PHE A 496 -36.89 -24.94 67.31
C PHE A 496 -36.24 -23.79 66.51
N SER A 497 -35.06 -23.43 66.99
CA SER A 497 -34.15 -22.36 66.57
C SER A 497 -33.26 -22.80 65.39
N CYS A 498 -33.00 -21.93 64.41
CA CYS A 498 -31.72 -21.20 64.24
C CYS A 498 -31.60 -20.60 62.81
N ALA A 499 -31.22 -19.31 62.77
CA ALA A 499 -30.60 -18.48 61.70
C ALA A 499 -31.06 -18.56 60.23
N PRO A 500 -31.21 -17.39 59.58
CA PRO A 500 -30.34 -17.17 58.41
C PRO A 500 -29.76 -15.76 58.26
N THR A 501 -28.64 -15.76 57.55
CA THR A 501 -27.80 -14.64 57.10
C THR A 501 -28.51 -13.76 56.05
N GLN A 502 -28.17 -12.47 56.10
CA GLN A 502 -28.69 -11.34 55.32
C GLN A 502 -28.58 -11.47 53.80
N VAL A 503 -29.60 -10.97 53.10
CA VAL A 503 -29.52 -10.44 51.73
C VAL A 503 -30.09 -9.02 51.74
N PHE A 504 -29.27 -8.03 51.37
CA PHE A 504 -29.67 -6.63 51.20
C PHE A 504 -30.01 -6.38 49.72
N ILE A 505 -31.27 -6.08 49.39
CA ILE A 505 -31.66 -5.27 48.22
C ILE A 505 -32.85 -4.39 48.62
N THR A 506 -32.67 -3.08 48.50
CA THR A 506 -33.70 -2.00 48.61
C THR A 506 -33.03 -0.76 48.02
N GLN A 507 -33.62 0.18 47.29
CA GLN A 507 -34.84 0.34 46.51
C GLN A 507 -34.64 1.63 45.66
N LEU A 508 -35.33 1.75 44.52
CA LEU A 508 -35.67 3.02 43.83
C LEU A 508 -36.57 3.87 44.76
N SER A 509 -36.66 5.20 44.81
CA SER A 509 -36.74 6.33 43.85
C SER A 509 -37.02 7.61 44.73
N PRO A 510 -37.45 8.82 44.26
CA PRO A 510 -37.16 9.64 43.07
C PRO A 510 -36.88 11.15 43.44
N ALA A 511 -36.58 12.01 42.46
CA ALA A 511 -37.29 13.29 42.19
C ALA A 511 -36.47 14.27 41.32
N ALA A 512 -37.22 15.02 40.52
CA ALA A 512 -36.82 15.89 39.43
C ALA A 512 -36.14 17.20 39.85
N SER A 513 -35.38 17.80 38.92
CA SER A 513 -35.25 19.25 38.77
C SER A 513 -34.88 19.60 37.33
N THR A 514 -35.89 20.10 36.62
CA THR A 514 -35.80 20.74 35.31
C THR A 514 -35.13 22.09 35.46
N THR A 515 -34.06 22.35 34.70
CA THR A 515 -33.62 23.72 34.40
C THR A 515 -33.39 23.86 32.90
N SER A 516 -34.22 24.70 32.31
CA SER A 516 -34.10 25.26 30.98
C SER A 516 -32.93 26.25 30.95
N ASN A 517 -32.11 26.20 29.90
CA ASN A 517 -31.26 27.33 29.53
C ASN A 517 -31.21 27.51 28.01
N ALA A 518 -31.89 28.59 27.61
CA ALA A 518 -31.59 29.53 26.54
C ALA A 518 -30.77 29.04 25.33
N SER A 519 -31.49 28.90 24.22
CA SER A 519 -31.02 28.90 22.85
C SER A 519 -30.19 30.16 22.55
N SER A 520 -28.92 29.98 22.18
CA SER A 520 -28.09 31.04 21.60
C SER A 520 -28.20 31.02 20.07
N PRO A 521 -28.28 32.19 19.41
CA PRO A 521 -28.49 32.29 17.96
C PRO A 521 -27.15 32.15 17.21
N LEU A 522 -26.67 30.93 17.04
CA LEU A 522 -25.59 30.59 16.10
C LEU A 522 -25.90 29.26 15.42
N ASP A 523 -27.08 29.17 14.80
CA ASP A 523 -27.50 28.00 14.02
C ASP A 523 -27.85 28.41 12.59
N LEU A 524 -26.91 29.12 11.95
CA LEU A 524 -26.91 29.34 10.51
C LEU A 524 -25.79 28.48 9.88
N MET A 525 -26.17 27.28 9.46
CA MET A 525 -25.54 26.42 8.45
C MET A 525 -24.10 25.93 8.72
N SER A 526 -23.99 24.79 9.42
CA SER A 526 -22.82 23.91 9.37
C SER A 526 -22.72 23.17 8.02
N CYS A 527 -22.55 23.90 6.92
CA CYS A 527 -22.12 23.33 5.65
C CYS A 527 -20.59 23.31 5.61
N LYS A 528 -19.98 22.12 5.48
CA LYS A 528 -18.53 22.00 5.27
C LYS A 528 -18.12 22.90 4.10
N PRO A 529 -17.04 23.70 4.20
CA PRO A 529 -16.62 24.58 3.12
C PRO A 529 -16.25 23.75 1.89
N VAL A 530 -16.75 24.13 0.71
CA VAL A 530 -16.50 23.45 -0.56
C VAL A 530 -15.99 24.45 -1.59
N ILE A 531 -14.94 24.09 -2.33
CA ILE A 531 -14.51 24.82 -3.53
C ILE A 531 -14.95 24.03 -4.76
N PRO A 532 -15.92 24.54 -5.55
CA PRO A 532 -16.43 23.82 -6.72
C PRO A 532 -15.36 23.54 -7.78
N ASN A 533 -15.51 22.43 -8.50
CA ASN A 533 -14.66 22.13 -9.65
C ASN A 533 -15.09 22.98 -10.85
N VAL A 534 -14.11 23.45 -11.63
CA VAL A 534 -14.36 24.22 -12.84
C VAL A 534 -13.68 23.54 -14.04
N PRO A 535 -14.40 23.16 -15.11
CA PRO A 535 -15.87 23.24 -15.25
C PRO A 535 -16.60 22.25 -14.32
N PRO A 536 -17.85 22.54 -13.89
CA PRO A 536 -18.64 21.63 -13.07
C PRO A 536 -18.90 20.29 -13.79
N ARG A 537 -18.78 19.15 -13.08
CA ARG A 537 -18.97 17.81 -13.67
C ARG A 537 -20.43 17.45 -13.99
N ASN A 538 -21.41 18.14 -13.37
CA ASN A 538 -22.83 17.73 -13.38
C ASN A 538 -23.81 18.80 -13.91
N CYS A 539 -23.34 19.86 -14.59
CA CYS A 539 -24.25 20.84 -15.20
C CYS A 539 -24.67 20.38 -16.61
N SER A 540 -25.97 20.49 -16.91
CA SER A 540 -26.58 20.16 -18.22
C SER A 540 -26.07 21.01 -19.39
N TYR A 541 -25.28 22.05 -19.11
CA TYR A 541 -24.69 22.94 -20.11
C TYR A 541 -23.17 22.67 -20.24
N LYS A 542 -22.72 22.20 -21.41
CA LYS A 542 -21.28 22.07 -21.73
C LYS A 542 -20.66 23.46 -21.88
N MET A 543 -20.13 24.02 -20.80
CA MET A 543 -19.40 25.30 -20.86
C MET A 543 -18.14 25.16 -21.73
N PRO A 544 -17.90 26.06 -22.71
CA PRO A 544 -16.68 26.08 -23.49
C PRO A 544 -15.45 26.28 -22.58
N ARG A 545 -14.42 25.43 -22.74
CA ARG A 545 -13.23 25.43 -21.86
C ARG A 545 -12.51 26.78 -21.80
N GLY A 546 -12.59 27.60 -22.86
CA GLY A 546 -12.01 28.94 -22.90
C GLY A 546 -12.71 29.98 -22.02
N LYS A 547 -13.95 29.72 -21.57
CA LYS A 547 -14.71 30.60 -20.68
C LYS A 547 -14.68 30.17 -19.21
N ALA A 548 -14.04 29.04 -18.91
CA ALA A 548 -14.01 28.46 -17.56
C ALA A 548 -13.34 29.37 -16.50
N TRP A 549 -12.43 30.26 -16.90
CA TRP A 549 -11.79 31.19 -15.98
C TRP A 549 -12.74 32.28 -15.45
N LYS A 550 -13.84 32.57 -16.18
CA LYS A 550 -14.86 33.51 -15.71
C LYS A 550 -15.58 33.00 -14.46
N GLU A 551 -15.86 31.69 -14.42
CA GLU A 551 -16.41 31.06 -13.21
C GLU A 551 -15.43 31.11 -12.04
N VAL A 552 -14.12 31.00 -12.30
CA VAL A 552 -13.11 31.17 -11.26
C VAL A 552 -13.14 32.61 -10.69
N VAL A 553 -13.30 33.61 -11.55
CA VAL A 553 -13.44 35.01 -11.11
C VAL A 553 -14.75 35.22 -10.35
N ARG A 554 -15.87 34.64 -10.82
CA ARG A 554 -17.17 34.70 -10.14
C ARG A 554 -17.11 34.06 -8.75
N HIS A 555 -16.56 32.85 -8.63
CA HIS A 555 -16.35 32.19 -7.34
C HIS A 555 -15.49 33.03 -6.38
N TRP A 556 -14.52 33.78 -6.92
CA TRP A 556 -13.65 34.65 -6.14
C TRP A 556 -14.37 35.90 -5.63
N GLN A 557 -15.21 36.54 -6.47
CA GLN A 557 -15.83 37.83 -6.15
C GLN A 557 -17.21 37.74 -5.51
N GLU A 558 -18.04 36.80 -5.95
CA GLU A 558 -19.47 36.69 -5.66
C GLU A 558 -19.83 35.37 -4.96
N GLY A 559 -18.99 34.34 -5.11
CA GLY A 559 -19.33 32.98 -4.70
C GLY A 559 -20.20 32.26 -5.74
N ALA A 560 -20.78 31.13 -5.33
CA ALA A 560 -21.70 30.31 -6.12
C ALA A 560 -22.62 29.52 -5.18
N PRO A 561 -23.69 30.15 -4.65
CA PRO A 561 -24.64 29.49 -3.74
C PRO A 561 -25.22 28.18 -4.32
N GLU A 562 -25.45 28.15 -5.63
CA GLU A 562 -25.93 26.97 -6.37
C GLU A 562 -24.93 25.80 -6.40
N LEU A 563 -23.66 26.06 -6.10
CA LEU A 563 -22.60 25.06 -5.94
C LEU A 563 -22.14 24.91 -4.49
N ASN A 564 -22.97 25.37 -3.53
CA ASN A 564 -22.69 25.36 -2.10
C ASN A 564 -21.47 26.23 -1.68
N LEU A 565 -21.18 27.28 -2.45
CA LEU A 565 -20.17 28.29 -2.15
C LEU A 565 -20.87 29.62 -1.80
N HIS A 566 -21.40 29.72 -0.58
CA HIS A 566 -22.17 30.90 -0.16
C HIS A 566 -21.31 32.14 0.14
N VAL A 567 -20.06 31.93 0.57
CA VAL A 567 -19.10 33.00 0.86
C VAL A 567 -18.09 33.10 -0.29
N PRO A 568 -17.87 34.28 -0.90
CA PRO A 568 -16.86 34.48 -1.94
C PRO A 568 -15.47 34.08 -1.44
N LEU A 569 -14.64 33.48 -2.31
CA LEU A 569 -13.32 32.98 -1.89
C LEU A 569 -12.38 34.08 -1.38
N LYS A 570 -12.52 35.32 -1.86
CA LYS A 570 -11.70 36.44 -1.36
C LYS A 570 -11.96 36.75 0.12
N ASP A 571 -13.14 36.41 0.62
CA ASP A 571 -13.63 36.71 1.98
C ASP A 571 -13.52 35.48 2.91
N TRP A 572 -12.89 34.39 2.46
CA TRP A 572 -12.73 33.20 3.27
C TRP A 572 -11.77 33.42 4.45
N PRO A 573 -12.16 33.03 5.68
CA PRO A 573 -11.27 33.00 6.83
C PRO A 573 -10.07 32.08 6.56
N TYR A 574 -8.94 32.40 7.20
CA TYR A 574 -7.70 31.65 7.03
C TYR A 574 -7.84 30.16 7.39
N GLU A 575 -8.66 29.89 8.40
CA GLU A 575 -8.97 28.59 8.97
C GLU A 575 -9.67 27.66 7.97
N TYR A 576 -10.40 28.22 6.98
CA TYR A 576 -11.20 27.44 6.02
C TYR A 576 -10.32 26.67 5.02
N THR A 577 -9.04 27.03 4.90
CA THR A 577 -8.09 26.35 4.01
C THR A 577 -7.01 25.56 4.76
N ARG A 578 -7.11 25.43 6.09
CA ARG A 578 -6.15 24.73 6.95
C ARG A 578 -6.80 23.60 7.77
N GLY A 579 -5.97 22.81 8.45
CA GLY A 579 -6.41 21.69 9.29
C GLY A 579 -7.14 20.60 8.49
N GLN A 580 -8.33 20.20 8.95
CA GLN A 580 -9.16 19.19 8.29
C GLN A 580 -9.55 19.55 6.84
N ASN A 581 -9.51 20.84 6.47
CA ASN A 581 -9.85 21.34 5.13
C ASN A 581 -8.62 21.61 4.23
N HIS A 582 -7.43 21.12 4.59
CA HIS A 582 -6.18 21.38 3.85
C HIS A 582 -6.23 20.99 2.36
N GLY A 583 -7.04 19.99 1.99
CA GLY A 583 -7.23 19.58 0.59
C GLY A 583 -7.80 20.69 -0.31
N LEU A 584 -8.47 21.70 0.27
CA LEU A 584 -9.01 22.85 -0.45
C LEU A 584 -7.95 23.92 -0.75
N HIS A 585 -6.84 23.95 -0.01
CA HIS A 585 -5.83 25.01 -0.11
C HIS A 585 -5.22 25.14 -1.52
N SER A 586 -4.98 24.00 -2.19
CA SER A 586 -4.45 23.99 -3.55
C SER A 586 -5.45 24.63 -4.54
N LYS A 587 -6.74 24.27 -4.44
CA LYS A 587 -7.78 24.84 -5.30
C LYS A 587 -8.00 26.31 -5.02
N TYR A 588 -8.02 26.70 -3.74
CA TYR A 588 -8.11 28.09 -3.31
C TYR A 588 -7.00 28.94 -3.95
N ASN A 589 -5.74 28.50 -3.84
CA ASN A 589 -4.61 29.24 -4.40
C ASN A 589 -4.65 29.32 -5.93
N GLN A 590 -5.09 28.26 -6.61
CA GLN A 590 -5.27 28.30 -8.07
C GLN A 590 -6.29 29.34 -8.48
N GLN A 591 -7.45 29.37 -7.81
CA GLN A 591 -8.51 30.34 -8.10
C GLN A 591 -8.07 31.77 -7.75
N ARG A 592 -7.38 31.96 -6.62
CA ARG A 592 -6.77 33.23 -6.23
C ARG A 592 -5.82 33.78 -7.29
N ILE A 593 -4.89 32.96 -7.79
CA ILE A 593 -3.89 33.42 -8.78
C ILE A 593 -4.58 33.90 -10.06
N ILE A 594 -5.57 33.15 -10.55
CA ILE A 594 -6.28 33.50 -11.78
C ILE A 594 -7.12 34.76 -11.57
N ALA A 595 -7.87 34.83 -10.48
CA ALA A 595 -8.73 35.96 -10.18
C ALA A 595 -7.94 37.25 -9.94
N THR A 596 -6.87 37.20 -9.13
CA THR A 596 -6.00 38.36 -8.88
C THR A 596 -5.27 38.82 -10.14
N GLU A 597 -4.85 37.90 -11.02
CA GLU A 597 -4.28 38.32 -12.30
C GLU A 597 -5.31 39.12 -13.11
N PHE A 598 -6.53 38.60 -13.24
CA PHE A 598 -7.57 39.28 -14.01
C PHE A 598 -7.98 40.64 -13.39
N LEU A 599 -8.19 40.68 -12.08
CA LEU A 599 -8.69 41.85 -11.37
C LEU A 599 -7.60 42.91 -11.19
N ASP A 600 -6.43 42.52 -10.70
CA ASP A 600 -5.40 43.46 -10.26
C ASP A 600 -4.48 43.87 -11.42
N GLN A 601 -4.03 42.90 -12.24
CA GLN A 601 -3.06 43.17 -13.32
C GLN A 601 -3.74 43.71 -14.59
N TYR A 602 -4.97 43.27 -14.87
CA TYR A 602 -5.70 43.67 -16.08
C TYR A 602 -6.91 44.57 -15.77
N GLY A 603 -7.14 44.95 -14.51
CA GLY A 603 -8.20 45.90 -14.14
C GLY A 603 -9.59 45.41 -14.53
N SER A 604 -9.84 44.09 -14.49
CA SER A 604 -11.07 43.46 -14.98
C SER A 604 -11.34 43.63 -16.49
N ASN A 605 -10.32 44.00 -17.28
CA ASN A 605 -10.44 44.14 -18.73
C ASN A 605 -10.33 42.78 -19.42
N GLU A 606 -11.48 42.19 -19.79
CA GLU A 606 -11.56 40.89 -20.45
C GLU A 606 -10.80 40.83 -21.78
N ALA A 607 -10.85 41.89 -22.59
CA ALA A 607 -10.19 41.92 -23.89
C ALA A 607 -8.67 41.90 -23.74
N ALA A 608 -8.13 42.71 -22.82
CA ALA A 608 -6.70 42.75 -22.53
C ALA A 608 -6.20 41.43 -21.92
N PHE A 609 -6.95 40.86 -20.98
CA PHE A 609 -6.62 39.57 -20.36
C PHE A 609 -6.63 38.42 -21.38
N THR A 610 -7.64 38.40 -22.25
CA THR A 610 -7.79 37.38 -23.29
C THR A 610 -6.70 37.51 -24.37
N ALA A 611 -6.33 38.74 -24.74
CA ALA A 611 -5.24 38.99 -25.67
C ALA A 611 -3.89 38.53 -25.10
N ALA A 612 -3.65 38.76 -23.81
CA ALA A 612 -2.38 38.42 -23.17
C ALA A 612 -2.17 36.91 -22.95
N TYR A 613 -3.24 36.17 -22.65
CA TYR A 613 -3.14 34.74 -22.33
C TYR A 613 -3.75 33.81 -23.38
N ASN A 614 -4.29 34.34 -24.48
CA ASN A 614 -4.95 33.61 -25.57
C ASN A 614 -5.84 32.47 -25.05
N THR A 615 -7.10 32.78 -24.69
CA THR A 615 -8.05 31.86 -24.03
C THR A 615 -8.51 30.65 -24.87
N SER A 616 -7.92 30.44 -26.06
CA SER A 616 -7.99 29.17 -26.80
C SER A 616 -7.16 28.04 -26.18
N LEU A 617 -6.37 28.32 -25.14
CA LEU A 617 -5.62 27.33 -24.35
C LEU A 617 -6.55 26.28 -23.70
N LYS A 618 -6.11 25.01 -23.75
CA LYS A 618 -6.85 23.80 -23.34
C LYS A 618 -7.11 23.70 -21.82
N GLY A 619 -7.89 24.64 -21.25
CA GLY A 619 -8.42 24.60 -19.87
C GLY A 619 -7.62 25.36 -18.81
N ILE A 620 -8.19 25.45 -17.61
CA ILE A 620 -7.71 26.26 -16.46
C ILE A 620 -6.25 26.00 -16.10
N LYS A 621 -5.79 24.75 -16.21
CA LYS A 621 -4.39 24.40 -15.92
C LYS A 621 -3.39 25.08 -16.86
N ALA A 622 -3.72 25.16 -18.16
CA ALA A 622 -2.85 25.81 -19.14
C ALA A 622 -2.80 27.33 -18.91
N LEU A 623 -3.95 27.94 -18.58
CA LEU A 623 -4.03 29.35 -18.21
C LEU A 623 -3.19 29.66 -16.96
N LEU A 624 -3.29 28.82 -15.92
CA LEU A 624 -2.54 29.01 -14.68
C LEU A 624 -1.02 28.98 -14.91
N GLU A 625 -0.53 28.04 -15.73
CA GLU A 625 0.90 27.97 -16.04
C GLU A 625 1.37 29.16 -16.89
N ALA A 626 0.54 29.66 -17.81
CA ALA A 626 0.83 30.88 -18.56
C ALA A 626 0.91 32.11 -17.64
N ILE A 627 -0.01 32.23 -16.67
CA ILE A 627 -0.01 33.31 -15.68
C ILE A 627 1.23 33.23 -14.78
N LYS A 628 1.58 32.04 -14.28
CA LYS A 628 2.81 31.85 -13.48
C LYS A 628 4.06 32.21 -14.28
N ALA A 629 4.15 31.81 -15.54
CA ALA A 629 5.28 32.17 -16.39
C ALA A 629 5.36 33.69 -16.63
N ALA A 630 4.22 34.37 -16.78
CA ALA A 630 4.16 35.83 -16.90
C ALA A 630 4.58 36.54 -15.60
N ARG A 631 4.05 36.12 -14.43
CA ARG A 631 4.46 36.61 -13.11
C ARG A 631 5.96 36.44 -12.87
N GLN A 632 6.52 35.28 -13.26
CA GLN A 632 7.95 35.02 -13.13
C GLN A 632 8.80 35.96 -14.00
N LYS A 633 8.34 36.27 -15.23
CA LYS A 633 9.02 37.22 -16.11
C LYS A 633 8.97 38.66 -15.58
N ARG A 634 7.89 39.05 -14.90
CA ARG A 634 7.74 40.38 -14.29
C ARG A 634 8.50 40.54 -12.96
N GLY A 635 8.90 39.43 -12.34
CA GLY A 635 9.57 39.44 -11.04
C GLY A 635 8.60 39.36 -9.85
N ASP A 636 7.31 39.15 -10.10
CA ASP A 636 6.26 39.07 -9.07
C ASP A 636 6.35 37.78 -8.22
N MET A 637 7.25 36.85 -8.59
CA MET A 637 7.52 35.62 -7.83
C MET A 637 8.99 35.58 -7.41
N GLU A 638 9.23 35.55 -6.10
CA GLU A 638 10.54 35.23 -5.55
C GLU A 638 10.96 33.83 -6.00
N ILE A 639 12.03 33.76 -6.80
CA ILE A 639 12.73 32.52 -7.09
C ILE A 639 13.37 32.06 -5.78
N ARG A 640 12.77 31.06 -5.12
CA ARG A 640 13.40 30.37 -3.98
C ARG A 640 14.75 29.81 -4.44
N ARG A 641 15.83 30.53 -4.17
CA ARG A 641 17.20 30.03 -4.28
C ARG A 641 17.30 28.87 -3.30
N ARG A 642 17.57 27.67 -3.82
CA ARG A 642 17.93 26.53 -2.97
C ARG A 642 19.23 26.89 -2.27
N HIS A 643 19.19 27.06 -0.95
CA HIS A 643 20.42 27.00 -0.17
C HIS A 643 21.01 25.61 -0.38
N SER A 644 22.28 25.61 -0.76
CA SER A 644 23.09 24.41 -0.91
C SER A 644 23.80 24.24 0.42
N GLU A 645 23.32 23.33 1.25
CA GLU A 645 24.09 22.69 2.32
C GLU A 645 23.99 21.19 2.12
#